data_AF-A0A524L0T3-F1
#
_entry.id   AF-A0A524L0T3-F1
#
_cell.length_a   1.000
_cell.length_b   1.000
_cell.length_c   1.000
_cell.angle_alpha   90.00
_cell.angle_beta   90.00
_cell.angle_gamma   90.00
#
_symmetry.space_group_name_H-M   'P 1'
#
loop_
_entity.id
_entity.type
_entity.pdbx_description
1 polymer ?
#
loop_
_entity_poly.entity_id
_entity_poly.type
_entity_poly.pdbx_seq_one_letter_code
_entity_poly.pdbx_strand_id
1 'polypeptide(L)'
;FFPVLGAPAKDASTQASDSLLLSMLALGRAHPFPEGQRLPETLELDIDRTLSCSTSDEFDAYARDHAQGGMPYGMAPLRNEELRILASWIAQGAPPPPAPPLAASTAAQLARWEEFLNGPSMKERITARYLYEHWFLAHLVFDDALRGPFFRVVRSRTAPGEPIDEIASVRPYDDPGTGPFWYRLRPIHESIVHKTHIVYELGPAKLTRLQELFLASAWEPTRLPGYSSEEASNPFLTFDQIPAASRYAYLLDDAQYFVMTFIRGPVCRGQVAVDVIEDQFWVSFLAPERDLSVIDPHFLEQTAKLLSLPAEHRGLVIPGTLWLEFNVLQHEYLDRRAQLYDAIDPQHRGPALDWIWDGEGRNPNALLTVFRNFDNATVLRGFVGEIPKTAWVMDYPIFERIYYDLVAGFNVYGNVAHQVATRLYMDHLRMQSENLFLGFLPADQREAIRASWYRGATRQLAYAHTDRLRSLDHGTQIPFTSSDPKREMLEKLLAQNAAVAGAPDTLNRCGRPPCDRPDASRVEQSVERELQRIASVRGGFVKLLPEVSFLRVRVGSSGGTDLVYSLVHNDAHSNVAFMFGEEEQRLPQEDTLSVLPGHFGSYPNFFFEIDASDARPFVDELQALRSDADLAHFVDRHGIRRTSARWWETVDWLHADLRRRSPRGAGIYDLARYLNL
;
A
#
# COMPACT_ATOMS: atom_id res chain seq x y z
N PHE A 1 11.33 26.11 13.16
CA PHE A 1 11.33 26.25 11.69
C PHE A 1 11.75 27.67 11.34
N PHE A 2 12.65 27.83 10.37
CA PHE A 2 13.12 29.12 9.85
C PHE A 2 13.02 29.13 8.32
N PRO A 3 12.96 30.30 7.66
CA PRO A 3 12.86 30.39 6.20
C PRO A 3 14.13 29.85 5.51
N VAL A 4 13.98 28.88 4.61
CA VAL A 4 15.10 28.32 3.81
C VAL A 4 15.29 29.00 2.46
N LEU A 5 14.28 29.74 1.99
CA LEU A 5 14.30 30.46 0.71
C LEU A 5 14.85 31.89 0.85
N GLY A 6 15.10 32.35 2.07
CA GLY A 6 15.46 33.73 2.43
C GLY A 6 14.31 34.47 3.15
N ALA A 7 14.63 35.52 3.91
CA ALA A 7 13.63 36.41 4.49
C ALA A 7 13.01 37.30 3.39
N PRO A 8 11.75 37.77 3.54
CA PRO A 8 11.20 38.76 2.62
C PRO A 8 11.97 40.08 2.77
N ALA A 9 13.00 40.26 1.94
CA ALA A 9 13.81 41.47 1.88
C ALA A 9 13.11 42.54 1.02
N LYS A 10 13.43 43.82 1.25
CA LYS A 10 12.91 44.92 0.42
C LYS A 10 13.50 44.93 -1.00
N ASP A 11 14.67 44.30 -1.20
CA ASP A 11 15.39 44.23 -2.48
C ASP A 11 15.77 42.77 -2.84
N ALA A 12 15.59 42.42 -4.12
CA ALA A 12 15.80 41.07 -4.68
C ALA A 12 17.26 40.57 -4.60
N SER A 13 18.24 41.47 -4.63
CA SER A 13 19.68 41.11 -4.55
C SER A 13 20.09 40.61 -3.17
N THR A 14 19.58 41.23 -2.10
CA THR A 14 19.79 40.81 -0.70
C THR A 14 19.07 39.50 -0.36
N GLN A 15 17.93 39.21 -1.00
CA GLN A 15 17.23 37.94 -0.78
C GLN A 15 17.98 36.74 -1.38
N ALA A 16 18.65 36.95 -2.52
CA ALA A 16 19.45 35.91 -3.18
C ALA A 16 20.73 35.57 -2.39
N SER A 17 21.35 36.53 -1.69
CA SER A 17 22.54 36.28 -0.86
C SER A 17 22.25 35.52 0.43
N ASP A 18 21.02 35.62 0.96
CA ASP A 18 20.65 35.02 2.26
C ASP A 18 19.90 33.68 2.11
N SER A 19 19.75 33.18 0.88
CA SER A 19 19.03 31.94 0.58
C SER A 19 19.87 30.71 0.91
N LEU A 20 19.46 29.97 1.94
CA LEU A 20 20.08 28.69 2.30
C LEU A 20 19.97 27.67 1.15
N LEU A 21 18.84 27.64 0.43
CA LEU A 21 18.67 26.73 -0.71
C LEU A 21 19.72 27.00 -1.81
N LEU A 22 19.96 28.25 -2.18
CA LEU A 22 21.00 28.59 -3.15
C LEU A 22 22.40 28.26 -2.65
N SER A 23 22.65 28.48 -1.36
CA SER A 23 23.93 28.15 -0.73
C SER A 23 24.20 26.64 -0.75
N MET A 24 23.20 25.81 -0.44
CA MET A 24 23.28 24.36 -0.54
C MET A 24 23.49 23.87 -1.98
N LEU A 25 22.81 24.48 -2.96
CA LEU A 25 23.01 24.16 -4.38
C LEU A 25 24.41 24.55 -4.87
N ALA A 26 24.94 25.69 -4.42
CA ALA A 26 26.29 26.12 -4.73
C ALA A 26 27.34 25.18 -4.12
N LEU A 27 27.14 24.72 -2.88
CA LEU A 27 28.00 23.74 -2.23
C LEU A 27 28.04 22.42 -3.00
N GLY A 28 26.87 21.88 -3.40
CA GLY A 28 26.78 20.63 -4.17
C GLY A 28 27.50 20.75 -5.52
N ARG A 29 27.39 21.92 -6.17
CA ARG A 29 28.10 22.21 -7.42
C ARG A 29 29.61 22.34 -7.25
N ALA A 30 30.08 22.88 -6.12
CA ALA A 30 31.50 23.05 -5.84
C ALA A 30 32.22 21.72 -5.53
N HIS A 31 31.47 20.71 -5.08
CA HIS A 31 32.00 19.39 -4.69
C HIS A 31 31.28 18.24 -5.43
N PRO A 32 31.36 18.17 -6.78
CA PRO A 32 30.70 17.11 -7.52
C PRO A 32 31.37 15.75 -7.29
N PHE A 33 30.56 14.69 -7.37
CA PHE A 33 31.07 13.32 -7.38
C PHE A 33 31.54 12.91 -8.79
N PRO A 34 32.48 11.96 -8.91
CA PRO A 34 32.86 11.41 -10.21
C PRO A 34 31.66 10.81 -10.95
N GLU A 35 31.50 11.19 -12.22
CA GLU A 35 30.38 10.78 -13.05
C GLU A 35 30.30 9.25 -13.17
N GLY A 36 29.10 8.69 -12.93
CA GLY A 36 28.85 7.27 -13.09
C GLY A 36 29.62 6.36 -12.13
N GLN A 37 30.22 6.88 -11.06
CA GLN A 37 30.87 6.07 -10.03
C GLN A 37 29.99 5.93 -8.78
N ARG A 38 30.22 4.84 -8.04
CA ARG A 38 29.65 4.64 -6.71
C ARG A 38 30.06 5.79 -5.78
N LEU A 39 29.12 6.28 -4.97
CA LEU A 39 29.42 7.27 -3.94
C LEU A 39 30.31 6.65 -2.85
N PRO A 40 31.20 7.43 -2.21
CA PRO A 40 32.04 6.92 -1.12
C PRO A 40 31.19 6.46 0.07
N GLU A 41 31.64 5.41 0.77
CA GLU A 41 30.97 4.86 1.95
C GLU A 41 30.86 5.86 3.12
N THR A 42 31.71 6.90 3.12
CA THR A 42 31.66 7.98 4.11
C THR A 42 30.43 8.88 3.97
N LEU A 43 29.71 8.81 2.85
CA LEU A 43 28.50 9.58 2.65
C LEU A 43 27.29 8.82 3.23
N GLU A 44 26.71 9.35 4.29
CA GLU A 44 25.53 8.75 4.92
C GLU A 44 24.30 8.90 4.02
N LEU A 45 23.81 7.78 3.47
CA LEU A 45 22.64 7.74 2.59
C LEU A 45 21.41 7.11 3.25
N ASP A 46 21.57 6.50 4.42
CA ASP A 46 20.51 5.85 5.17
C ASP A 46 19.34 6.80 5.44
N ILE A 47 18.13 6.24 5.49
CA ILE A 47 16.87 6.95 5.78
C ILE A 47 16.75 7.34 7.25
N ASP A 48 17.45 6.64 8.14
CA ASP A 48 17.48 6.89 9.59
C ASP A 48 18.70 7.72 10.02
N ARG A 49 19.46 8.25 9.06
CA ARG A 49 20.60 9.14 9.33
C ARG A 49 20.16 10.38 10.11
N THR A 50 21.10 10.96 10.86
CA THR A 50 20.83 12.22 11.56
C THR A 50 20.71 13.35 10.54
N LEU A 51 19.49 13.86 10.37
CA LEU A 51 19.22 14.99 9.49
C LEU A 51 19.59 16.30 10.19
N SER A 52 20.33 17.16 9.49
CA SER A 52 20.64 18.53 9.93
C SER A 52 20.24 19.54 8.85
N CYS A 53 19.78 20.72 9.28
CA CYS A 53 19.49 21.84 8.41
C CYS A 53 20.06 23.08 9.11
N SER A 54 21.19 23.60 8.60
CA SER A 54 21.84 24.78 9.17
C SER A 54 21.00 26.03 8.95
N THR A 55 21.07 27.00 9.85
CA THR A 55 20.58 28.35 9.53
C THR A 55 21.49 29.03 8.49
N SER A 56 21.04 30.13 7.88
CA SER A 56 21.89 30.90 6.95
C SER A 56 23.17 31.39 7.63
N ASP A 57 23.11 31.78 8.91
CA ASP A 57 24.28 32.27 9.67
C ASP A 57 25.28 31.16 10.02
N GLU A 58 24.81 29.92 10.17
CA GLU A 58 25.63 28.75 10.49
C GLU A 58 26.17 28.05 9.23
N PHE A 59 25.72 28.46 8.04
CA PHE A 59 26.00 27.75 6.79
C PHE A 59 27.50 27.64 6.48
N ASP A 60 28.29 28.68 6.74
CA ASP A 60 29.73 28.63 6.52
C ASP A 60 30.43 27.58 7.39
N ALA A 61 29.96 27.39 8.63
CA ALA A 61 30.47 26.33 9.50
C ALA A 61 30.02 24.95 8.98
N TYR A 62 28.74 24.82 8.63
CA TYR A 62 28.20 23.61 8.03
C TYR A 62 28.97 23.18 6.77
N ALA A 63 29.23 24.10 5.85
CA ALA A 63 29.93 23.84 4.59
C ALA A 63 31.39 23.37 4.79
N ARG A 64 32.06 23.84 5.86
CA ARG A 64 33.41 23.37 6.22
C ARG A 64 33.37 21.94 6.77
N ASP A 65 32.40 21.63 7.62
CA ASP A 65 32.28 20.33 8.27
C ASP A 65 31.66 19.26 7.35
N HIS A 66 30.86 19.69 6.36
CA HIS A 66 30.10 18.84 5.45
C HIS A 66 30.30 19.29 3.98
N ALA A 67 31.53 19.25 3.49
CA ALA A 67 31.84 19.69 2.11
C ALA A 67 31.00 18.98 1.03
N GLN A 68 30.61 17.72 1.27
CA GLN A 68 29.75 16.92 0.38
C GLN A 68 28.25 16.96 0.77
N GLY A 69 27.87 17.81 1.72
CA GLY A 69 26.50 17.98 2.22
C GLY A 69 25.59 18.81 1.31
N GLY A 70 26.10 19.36 0.21
CA GLY A 70 25.34 20.20 -0.70
C GLY A 70 24.21 19.48 -1.45
N MET A 71 23.29 20.25 -2.03
CA MET A 71 22.16 19.74 -2.80
C MET A 71 22.44 19.71 -4.32
N PRO A 72 21.86 18.77 -5.08
CA PRO A 72 21.12 17.59 -4.62
C PRO A 72 22.04 16.58 -3.90
N TYR A 73 21.68 16.21 -2.67
CA TYR A 73 22.56 15.45 -1.78
C TYR A 73 22.80 14.03 -2.28
N GLY A 74 24.08 13.68 -2.49
CA GLY A 74 24.48 12.35 -2.97
C GLY A 74 23.88 11.99 -4.33
N MET A 75 23.79 12.96 -5.25
CA MET A 75 23.23 12.78 -6.59
C MET A 75 24.03 13.56 -7.64
N ALA A 76 23.76 13.30 -8.91
CA ALA A 76 24.27 14.07 -10.03
C ALA A 76 23.89 15.56 -9.90
N PRO A 77 24.80 16.48 -10.23
CA PRO A 77 24.52 17.91 -10.14
C PRO A 77 23.38 18.31 -11.07
N LEU A 78 22.64 19.36 -10.70
CA LEU A 78 21.65 19.98 -11.58
C LEU A 78 22.35 20.57 -12.82
N ARG A 79 21.64 20.56 -13.95
CA ARG A 79 22.10 21.24 -15.16
C ARG A 79 22.11 22.75 -14.92
N ASN A 80 22.99 23.45 -15.64
CA ASN A 80 23.09 24.92 -15.54
C ASN A 80 21.75 25.63 -15.80
N GLU A 81 20.91 25.10 -16.69
CA GLU A 81 19.56 25.60 -16.97
C GLU A 81 18.67 25.53 -15.72
N GLU A 82 18.60 24.36 -15.09
CA GLU A 82 17.76 24.10 -13.91
C GLU A 82 18.19 24.96 -12.73
N LEU A 83 19.50 25.09 -12.51
CA LEU A 83 20.03 25.96 -11.46
C LEU A 83 19.64 27.42 -11.69
N ARG A 84 19.70 27.89 -12.95
CA ARG A 84 19.29 29.27 -13.27
C ARG A 84 17.79 29.46 -13.10
N ILE A 85 16.96 28.46 -13.40
CA ILE A 85 15.51 28.51 -13.14
C ILE A 85 15.26 28.69 -11.63
N LEU A 86 15.89 27.86 -10.80
CA LEU A 86 15.75 27.92 -9.33
C LEU A 86 16.26 29.26 -8.77
N ALA A 87 17.43 29.72 -9.22
CA ALA A 87 17.99 31.01 -8.81
C ALA A 87 17.10 32.20 -9.22
N SER A 88 16.56 32.16 -10.44
CA SER A 88 15.62 33.19 -10.91
C SER A 88 14.32 33.19 -10.11
N TRP A 89 13.76 32.01 -9.81
CA TRP A 89 12.56 31.88 -9.01
C TRP A 89 12.76 32.42 -7.58
N ILE A 90 13.89 32.11 -6.94
CA ILE A 90 14.24 32.63 -5.61
C ILE A 90 14.47 34.14 -5.65
N ALA A 91 15.19 34.65 -6.66
CA ALA A 91 15.42 36.08 -6.83
C ALA A 91 14.11 36.88 -7.06
N GLN A 92 13.07 36.23 -7.57
CA GLN A 92 11.72 36.80 -7.71
C GLN A 92 10.88 36.70 -6.43
N GLY A 93 11.48 36.27 -5.31
CA GLY A 93 10.80 36.11 -4.02
C GLY A 93 10.11 34.76 -3.84
N ALA A 94 10.44 33.76 -4.67
CA ALA A 94 9.87 32.41 -4.65
C ALA A 94 8.34 32.40 -4.61
N PRO A 95 7.65 33.12 -5.52
CA PRO A 95 6.19 33.21 -5.49
C PRO A 95 5.58 31.81 -5.62
N PRO A 96 4.56 31.48 -4.82
CA PRO A 96 3.86 30.21 -4.98
C PRO A 96 3.11 30.22 -6.33
N PRO A 97 2.93 29.05 -6.97
CA PRO A 97 2.06 28.96 -8.13
C PRO A 97 0.65 29.42 -7.73
N PRO A 98 -0.05 30.21 -8.57
CA PRO A 98 -1.41 30.63 -8.27
C PRO A 98 -2.31 29.39 -8.17
N ALA A 99 -3.11 29.30 -7.11
CA ALA A 99 -4.11 28.24 -7.00
C ALA A 99 -5.15 28.44 -8.13
N PRO A 100 -5.30 27.50 -9.07
CA PRO A 100 -6.29 27.64 -10.12
C PRO A 100 -7.68 27.63 -9.49
N PRO A 101 -8.62 28.49 -9.94
CA PRO A 101 -9.99 28.42 -9.46
C PRO A 101 -10.59 27.06 -9.82
N LEU A 102 -11.44 26.53 -8.96
CA LEU A 102 -12.19 25.31 -9.27
C LEU A 102 -13.09 25.57 -10.48
N ALA A 103 -13.08 24.64 -11.44
CA ALA A 103 -14.01 24.68 -12.55
C ALA A 103 -15.46 24.63 -12.03
N ALA A 104 -16.39 25.27 -12.74
CA ALA A 104 -17.79 25.32 -12.31
C ALA A 104 -18.43 23.92 -12.16
N SER A 105 -18.05 22.96 -13.02
CA SER A 105 -18.48 21.56 -12.90
C SER A 105 -17.98 20.91 -11.60
N THR A 106 -16.70 21.09 -11.28
CA THR A 106 -16.10 20.61 -10.03
C THR A 106 -16.76 21.23 -8.81
N ALA A 107 -17.06 22.54 -8.84
CA ALA A 107 -17.75 23.22 -7.75
C ALA A 107 -19.18 22.68 -7.54
N ALA A 108 -19.90 22.37 -8.62
CA ALA A 108 -21.24 21.76 -8.54
C ALA A 108 -21.19 20.33 -7.97
N GLN A 109 -20.19 19.53 -8.38
CA GLN A 109 -19.98 18.20 -7.79
C GLN A 109 -19.65 18.29 -6.30
N LEU A 110 -18.75 19.20 -5.92
CA LEU A 110 -18.39 19.43 -4.52
C LEU A 110 -19.62 19.79 -3.68
N ALA A 111 -20.47 20.70 -4.15
CA ALA A 111 -21.70 21.07 -3.46
C ALA A 111 -22.64 19.85 -3.27
N ARG A 112 -22.82 19.03 -4.32
CA ARG A 112 -23.68 17.83 -4.26
C ARG A 112 -23.16 16.79 -3.26
N TRP A 113 -21.85 16.56 -3.22
CA TRP A 113 -21.25 15.61 -2.30
C TRP A 113 -21.27 16.12 -0.86
N GLU A 114 -21.01 17.42 -0.63
CA GLU A 114 -21.16 18.03 0.68
C GLU A 114 -22.61 18.03 1.16
N GLU A 115 -23.59 18.20 0.26
CA GLU A 115 -25.02 18.06 0.60
C GLU A 115 -25.35 16.64 1.08
N PHE A 116 -24.90 15.61 0.35
CA PHE A 116 -25.08 14.21 0.74
C PHE A 116 -24.47 13.88 2.11
N LEU A 117 -23.25 14.37 2.38
CA LEU A 117 -22.57 14.12 3.65
C LEU A 117 -23.16 14.91 4.83
N ASN A 118 -23.94 15.97 4.58
CA ASN A 118 -24.50 16.82 5.62
C ASN A 118 -26.03 16.76 5.70
N GLY A 119 -26.62 15.65 5.25
CA GLY A 119 -28.06 15.40 5.36
C GLY A 119 -28.56 15.43 6.82
N PRO A 120 -29.77 15.95 7.09
CA PRO A 120 -30.25 16.22 8.43
C PRO A 120 -30.77 14.98 9.19
N SER A 121 -31.12 13.90 8.49
CA SER A 121 -31.70 12.71 9.13
C SER A 121 -30.65 11.93 9.92
N MET A 122 -31.10 11.16 10.92
CA MET A 122 -30.21 10.31 11.71
C MET A 122 -29.47 9.29 10.81
N LYS A 123 -30.17 8.74 9.81
CA LYS A 123 -29.63 7.78 8.84
C LYS A 123 -28.50 8.38 8.00
N GLU A 124 -28.70 9.59 7.49
CA GLU A 124 -27.68 10.33 6.74
C GLU A 124 -26.47 10.67 7.63
N ARG A 125 -26.70 11.13 8.87
CA ARG A 125 -25.61 11.48 9.79
C ARG A 125 -24.73 10.28 10.17
N ILE A 126 -25.34 9.12 10.39
CA ILE A 126 -24.62 7.87 10.66
C ILE A 126 -23.82 7.44 9.43
N THR A 127 -24.44 7.49 8.25
CA THR A 127 -23.80 7.18 6.98
C THR A 127 -22.61 8.09 6.72
N ALA A 128 -22.77 9.40 6.90
CA ALA A 128 -21.70 10.37 6.69
C ALA A 128 -20.52 10.15 7.63
N ARG A 129 -20.78 9.81 8.91
CA ARG A 129 -19.73 9.41 9.86
C ARG A 129 -18.99 8.17 9.38
N TYR A 130 -19.72 7.12 8.98
CA TYR A 130 -19.13 5.88 8.47
C TYR A 130 -18.22 6.13 7.26
N LEU A 131 -18.70 6.91 6.28
CA LEU A 131 -17.90 7.26 5.08
C LEU A 131 -16.70 8.15 5.42
N TYR A 132 -16.85 9.13 6.32
CA TYR A 132 -15.75 9.96 6.76
C TYR A 132 -14.62 9.16 7.41
N GLU A 133 -14.97 8.23 8.30
CA GLU A 133 -14.00 7.34 8.94
C GLU A 133 -13.28 6.45 7.92
N HIS A 134 -13.96 6.02 6.87
CA HIS A 134 -13.42 5.19 5.78
C HIS A 134 -12.65 5.95 4.68
N TRP A 135 -12.81 7.27 4.61
CA TRP A 135 -12.12 8.17 3.67
C TRP A 135 -10.97 8.95 4.30
N PHE A 136 -10.60 8.64 5.55
CA PHE A 136 -9.60 9.39 6.30
C PHE A 136 -8.26 9.57 5.58
N LEU A 137 -7.78 8.55 4.86
CA LEU A 137 -6.55 8.58 4.05
C LEU A 137 -6.78 8.78 2.54
N ALA A 138 -8.03 9.02 2.12
CA ALA A 138 -8.37 9.12 0.70
C ALA A 138 -7.87 10.44 0.09
N HIS A 139 -7.30 10.32 -1.11
CA HIS A 139 -7.26 11.40 -2.08
C HIS A 139 -8.49 11.25 -2.98
N LEU A 140 -9.56 11.96 -2.62
CA LEU A 140 -10.84 11.94 -3.32
C LEU A 140 -10.72 12.67 -4.66
N VAL A 141 -11.22 12.08 -5.73
CA VAL A 141 -11.23 12.69 -7.08
C VAL A 141 -12.55 12.45 -7.77
N PHE A 142 -13.04 13.43 -8.52
CA PHE A 142 -14.24 13.23 -9.33
C PHE A 142 -13.94 12.43 -10.61
N ASP A 143 -14.87 11.58 -11.03
CA ASP A 143 -14.72 10.62 -12.13
C ASP A 143 -14.60 11.26 -13.52
N ASP A 144 -14.88 12.55 -13.67
CA ASP A 144 -14.61 13.35 -14.87
C ASP A 144 -13.23 14.04 -14.84
N ALA A 145 -12.52 13.99 -13.70
CA ALA A 145 -11.24 14.62 -13.47
C ALA A 145 -10.08 13.59 -13.54
N LEU A 146 -9.37 13.54 -14.66
CA LEU A 146 -8.26 12.58 -14.85
C LEU A 146 -7.02 12.88 -13.99
N ARG A 147 -6.81 14.13 -13.57
CA ARG A 147 -5.59 14.57 -12.87
C ARG A 147 -5.87 15.43 -11.63
N GLY A 148 -7.08 15.30 -11.08
CA GLY A 148 -7.56 16.16 -10.01
C GLY A 148 -8.28 17.43 -10.51
N PRO A 149 -8.57 18.38 -9.62
CA PRO A 149 -8.04 18.48 -8.24
C PRO A 149 -8.44 17.31 -7.35
N PHE A 150 -7.57 16.97 -6.41
CA PHE A 150 -7.84 15.97 -5.38
C PHE A 150 -8.30 16.65 -4.10
N PHE A 151 -9.07 15.95 -3.28
CA PHE A 151 -9.63 16.45 -2.04
C PHE A 151 -9.40 15.47 -0.90
N ARG A 152 -9.33 15.98 0.33
CA ARG A 152 -9.51 15.19 1.54
C ARG A 152 -10.81 15.57 2.22
N VAL A 153 -11.46 14.62 2.85
CA VAL A 153 -12.65 14.90 3.67
C VAL A 153 -12.21 15.40 5.05
N VAL A 154 -12.86 16.44 5.55
CA VAL A 154 -12.58 17.04 6.87
C VAL A 154 -13.87 17.33 7.62
N ARG A 155 -13.80 17.36 8.95
CA ARG A 155 -14.83 18.00 9.77
C ARG A 155 -14.49 19.49 9.89
N SER A 156 -15.47 20.36 9.67
CA SER A 156 -15.32 21.82 9.67
C SER A 156 -16.31 22.47 10.63
N ARG A 157 -15.92 23.55 11.31
CA ARG A 157 -16.80 24.42 12.11
C ARG A 157 -17.65 25.37 11.26
N THR A 158 -17.39 25.43 9.96
CA THR A 158 -18.10 26.28 9.00
C THR A 158 -18.83 25.44 7.94
N ALA A 159 -20.01 25.91 7.55
CA ALA A 159 -20.90 25.24 6.61
C ALA A 159 -20.41 25.35 5.15
N PRO A 160 -20.91 24.50 4.23
CA PRO A 160 -20.71 24.67 2.79
C PRO A 160 -20.98 26.10 2.31
N GLY A 161 -20.09 26.63 1.46
CA GLY A 161 -20.12 28.03 1.01
C GLY A 161 -19.22 28.98 1.80
N GLU A 162 -18.77 28.60 3.00
CA GLU A 162 -17.80 29.35 3.80
C GLU A 162 -16.39 28.74 3.73
N PRO A 163 -15.33 29.54 3.97
CA PRO A 163 -13.97 29.03 4.13
C PRO A 163 -13.91 27.92 5.19
N ILE A 164 -13.22 26.83 4.88
CA ILE A 164 -13.12 25.66 5.77
C ILE A 164 -12.34 26.03 7.04
N ASP A 165 -12.96 25.84 8.20
CA ASP A 165 -12.34 25.91 9.53
C ASP A 165 -12.28 24.51 10.13
N GLU A 166 -11.16 23.84 9.91
CA GLU A 166 -11.00 22.41 10.20
C GLU A 166 -10.95 22.09 11.69
N ILE A 167 -11.64 21.01 12.08
CA ILE A 167 -11.54 20.35 13.37
C ILE A 167 -10.52 19.22 13.22
N ALA A 168 -9.24 19.54 13.48
CA ALA A 168 -8.17 18.57 13.42
C ALA A 168 -8.28 17.55 14.57
N SER A 169 -8.20 16.27 14.24
CA SER A 169 -8.15 15.17 15.21
C SER A 169 -7.06 14.17 14.82
N VAL A 170 -6.60 13.36 15.79
CA VAL A 170 -5.59 12.32 15.54
C VAL A 170 -6.23 11.16 14.79
N ARG A 171 -7.42 10.75 15.22
CA ARG A 171 -8.24 9.70 14.60
C ARG A 171 -9.51 10.31 14.01
N PRO A 172 -10.08 9.73 12.94
CA PRO A 172 -11.33 10.22 12.38
C PRO A 172 -12.51 10.06 13.36
N TYR A 173 -12.48 9.08 14.26
CA TYR A 173 -13.53 8.87 15.24
C TYR A 173 -13.32 9.60 16.58
N ASP A 174 -12.28 10.43 16.73
CA ASP A 174 -12.14 11.25 17.95
C ASP A 174 -13.29 12.26 18.04
N ASP A 175 -13.71 12.60 19.26
CA ASP A 175 -14.82 13.52 19.53
C ASP A 175 -14.57 14.90 18.86
N PRO A 176 -15.47 15.38 17.96
CA PRO A 176 -15.33 16.68 17.31
C PRO A 176 -15.64 17.87 18.23
N GLY A 177 -16.05 17.62 19.48
CA GLY A 177 -16.50 18.63 20.43
C GLY A 177 -18.00 18.89 20.38
N THR A 178 -18.46 19.85 21.19
CA THR A 178 -19.89 20.08 21.43
C THR A 178 -20.58 21.01 20.41
N GLY A 179 -19.83 21.62 19.49
CA GLY A 179 -20.36 22.54 18.48
C GLY A 179 -20.92 21.80 17.24
N PRO A 180 -21.75 22.47 16.43
CA PRO A 180 -22.10 21.93 15.11
C PRO A 180 -20.84 21.83 14.25
N PHE A 181 -20.82 20.84 13.37
CA PHE A 181 -19.76 20.66 12.38
C PHE A 181 -20.34 20.12 11.08
N TRP A 182 -19.57 20.26 10.00
CA TRP A 182 -19.93 19.81 8.66
C TRP A 182 -18.79 18.98 8.08
N TYR A 183 -19.13 17.95 7.31
CA TYR A 183 -18.15 17.25 6.47
C TYR A 183 -17.91 18.07 5.20
N ARG A 184 -16.65 18.43 4.94
CA ARG A 184 -16.24 19.30 3.83
C ARG A 184 -15.14 18.64 3.01
N LEU A 185 -15.11 18.91 1.70
CA LEU A 185 -14.07 18.42 0.80
C LEU A 185 -13.02 19.51 0.61
N ARG A 186 -11.87 19.36 1.27
CA ARG A 186 -10.76 20.33 1.21
C ARG A 186 -9.81 19.97 0.07
N PRO A 187 -9.54 20.87 -0.89
CA PRO A 187 -8.57 20.62 -1.95
C PRO A 187 -7.15 20.36 -1.40
N ILE A 188 -6.43 19.45 -2.06
CA ILE A 188 -5.01 19.18 -1.81
C ILE A 188 -4.19 20.04 -2.77
N HIS A 189 -3.35 20.92 -2.23
CA HIS A 189 -2.46 21.81 -3.00
C HIS A 189 -0.99 21.41 -2.95
N GLU A 190 -0.66 20.42 -2.12
CA GLU A 190 0.70 19.91 -1.95
C GLU A 190 1.13 19.08 -3.17
N SER A 191 2.44 18.92 -3.36
CA SER A 191 2.97 17.98 -4.34
C SER A 191 2.56 16.56 -3.97
N ILE A 192 1.91 15.88 -4.91
CA ILE A 192 1.45 14.50 -4.72
C ILE A 192 2.66 13.56 -4.78
N VAL A 193 2.96 12.89 -3.67
CA VAL A 193 3.95 11.82 -3.60
C VAL A 193 3.25 10.46 -3.74
N HIS A 194 3.87 9.54 -4.49
CA HIS A 194 3.21 8.30 -4.87
C HIS A 194 2.82 7.45 -3.66
N LYS A 195 3.63 7.40 -2.58
CA LYS A 195 3.37 6.57 -1.38
C LYS A 195 2.08 6.92 -0.64
N THR A 196 1.76 8.20 -0.47
CA THR A 196 0.56 8.63 0.29
C THR A 196 -0.64 8.89 -0.61
N HIS A 197 -0.45 8.86 -1.93
CA HIS A 197 -1.54 9.06 -2.89
C HIS A 197 -2.41 7.81 -3.04
N ILE A 198 -3.44 7.69 -2.20
CA ILE A 198 -4.40 6.59 -2.23
C ILE A 198 -5.73 7.13 -2.77
N VAL A 199 -5.98 6.88 -4.05
CA VAL A 199 -7.09 7.50 -4.79
C VAL A 199 -8.40 6.79 -4.50
N TYR A 200 -9.45 7.57 -4.23
CA TYR A 200 -10.82 7.08 -4.15
C TYR A 200 -11.71 7.92 -5.07
N GLU A 201 -12.41 7.26 -5.99
CA GLU A 201 -13.16 7.94 -7.03
C GLU A 201 -14.59 8.25 -6.58
N LEU A 202 -14.99 9.50 -6.80
CA LEU A 202 -16.32 10.02 -6.57
C LEU A 202 -17.00 10.25 -7.92
N GLY A 203 -18.27 9.90 -8.04
CA GLY A 203 -19.02 10.13 -9.25
C GLY A 203 -20.51 9.85 -9.06
N PRO A 204 -21.37 10.17 -10.04
CA PRO A 204 -22.81 9.94 -9.93
C PRO A 204 -23.15 8.48 -9.64
N ALA A 205 -22.48 7.52 -10.29
CA ALA A 205 -22.70 6.10 -10.05
C ALA A 205 -22.28 5.69 -8.62
N LYS A 206 -21.15 6.21 -8.13
CA LYS A 206 -20.70 5.97 -6.75
C LYS A 206 -21.70 6.53 -5.74
N LEU A 207 -22.19 7.76 -5.96
CA LEU A 207 -23.18 8.39 -5.09
C LEU A 207 -24.47 7.56 -5.02
N THR A 208 -25.01 7.14 -6.17
CA THR A 208 -26.21 6.28 -6.22
C THR A 208 -25.97 4.98 -5.47
N ARG A 209 -24.82 4.33 -5.67
CA ARG A 209 -24.47 3.09 -4.98
C ARG A 209 -24.41 3.27 -3.46
N LEU A 210 -23.83 4.37 -2.96
CA LEU A 210 -23.81 4.67 -1.53
C LEU A 210 -25.21 4.94 -0.98
N GLN A 211 -26.05 5.64 -1.73
CA GLN A 211 -27.46 5.85 -1.36
C GLN A 211 -28.23 4.54 -1.29
N GLU A 212 -28.02 3.63 -2.25
CA GLU A 212 -28.62 2.28 -2.25
C GLU A 212 -28.20 1.48 -1.01
N LEU A 213 -26.89 1.42 -0.75
CA LEU A 213 -26.34 0.63 0.35
C LEU A 213 -26.76 1.18 1.72
N PHE A 214 -26.71 2.48 1.93
CA PHE A 214 -26.82 3.07 3.27
C PHE A 214 -28.15 3.78 3.54
N LEU A 215 -28.80 4.37 2.54
CA LEU A 215 -30.03 5.16 2.75
C LEU A 215 -31.30 4.41 2.33
N ALA A 216 -31.27 3.71 1.20
CA ALA A 216 -32.42 2.96 0.67
C ALA A 216 -32.58 1.56 1.29
N SER A 217 -31.51 1.01 1.88
CA SER A 217 -31.56 -0.26 2.59
C SER A 217 -32.49 -0.21 3.81
N ALA A 218 -33.12 -1.35 4.15
CA ALA A 218 -34.13 -1.43 5.18
C ALA A 218 -33.53 -1.46 6.59
N TRP A 219 -33.36 -0.27 7.19
CA TRP A 219 -33.01 -0.08 8.60
C TRP A 219 -33.44 1.31 9.07
N GLU A 220 -33.79 1.41 10.36
CA GLU A 220 -34.28 2.63 11.01
C GLU A 220 -33.42 2.92 12.24
N PRO A 221 -32.52 3.92 12.20
CA PRO A 221 -31.69 4.24 13.34
C PRO A 221 -32.51 4.83 14.50
N THR A 222 -32.14 4.43 15.70
CA THR A 222 -32.73 4.87 16.97
C THR A 222 -31.77 5.75 17.78
N ARG A 223 -30.47 5.70 17.48
CA ARG A 223 -29.44 6.51 18.15
C ARG A 223 -28.31 6.93 17.21
N LEU A 224 -27.70 8.07 17.51
CA LEU A 224 -26.42 8.46 16.93
C LEU A 224 -25.28 7.72 17.66
N PRO A 225 -24.25 7.25 16.93
CA PRO A 225 -23.09 6.61 17.55
C PRO A 225 -22.31 7.59 18.41
N GLY A 226 -21.88 7.14 19.59
CA GLY A 226 -21.07 7.90 20.54
C GLY A 226 -19.59 8.01 20.15
N TYR A 227 -18.86 8.84 20.89
CA TYR A 227 -17.42 9.07 20.72
C TYR A 227 -16.58 8.54 21.91
N SER A 228 -17.19 7.71 22.77
CA SER A 228 -16.47 7.02 23.84
C SER A 228 -15.41 6.10 23.24
N SER A 229 -14.31 5.84 23.96
CA SER A 229 -13.24 4.99 23.42
C SER A 229 -13.71 3.57 23.11
N GLU A 230 -14.50 2.98 24.02
CA GLU A 230 -15.09 1.65 23.89
C GLU A 230 -15.98 1.55 22.64
N GLU A 231 -16.88 2.51 22.43
CA GLU A 231 -17.79 2.49 21.28
C GLU A 231 -17.03 2.82 19.99
N ALA A 232 -16.37 3.99 19.93
CA ALA A 232 -15.84 4.58 18.71
C ALA A 232 -14.67 3.81 18.09
N SER A 233 -13.92 3.04 18.88
CA SER A 233 -12.83 2.22 18.37
C SER A 233 -13.31 0.92 17.74
N ASN A 234 -14.53 0.45 18.02
CA ASN A 234 -15.07 -0.81 17.52
C ASN A 234 -16.21 -0.55 16.50
N PRO A 235 -15.98 -0.78 15.19
CA PRO A 235 -16.98 -0.48 14.17
C PRO A 235 -18.25 -1.32 14.29
N PHE A 236 -18.16 -2.53 14.85
CA PHE A 236 -19.33 -3.40 15.03
C PHE A 236 -20.24 -2.95 16.17
N LEU A 237 -19.74 -2.10 17.09
CA LEU A 237 -20.54 -1.44 18.12
C LEU A 237 -21.02 -0.06 17.67
N THR A 238 -20.14 0.74 17.06
CA THR A 238 -20.46 2.09 16.58
C THR A 238 -21.54 2.08 15.50
N PHE A 239 -21.44 1.14 14.55
CA PHE A 239 -22.30 1.08 13.36
C PHE A 239 -23.19 -0.16 13.34
N ASP A 240 -23.53 -0.71 14.51
CA ASP A 240 -24.41 -1.87 14.68
C ASP A 240 -25.77 -1.73 13.97
N GLN A 241 -26.29 -0.51 13.89
CA GLN A 241 -27.56 -0.20 13.24
C GLN A 241 -27.49 -0.23 11.71
N ILE A 242 -26.30 -0.10 11.11
CA ILE A 242 -26.13 -0.25 9.66
C ILE A 242 -26.06 -1.75 9.34
N PRO A 243 -26.89 -2.27 8.40
CA PRO A 243 -26.83 -3.67 8.00
C PRO A 243 -25.42 -4.10 7.63
N ALA A 244 -24.96 -5.24 8.17
CA ALA A 244 -23.65 -5.82 7.88
C ALA A 244 -23.45 -6.04 6.37
N ALA A 245 -24.49 -6.49 5.66
CA ALA A 245 -24.48 -6.62 4.21
C ALA A 245 -24.15 -5.32 3.46
N SER A 246 -24.68 -4.18 3.94
CA SER A 246 -24.39 -2.87 3.35
C SER A 246 -22.94 -2.45 3.59
N ARG A 247 -22.43 -2.66 4.82
CA ARG A 247 -21.05 -2.33 5.19
C ARG A 247 -20.05 -3.21 4.44
N TYR A 248 -20.30 -4.51 4.35
CA TYR A 248 -19.41 -5.42 3.64
C TYR A 248 -19.42 -5.17 2.13
N ALA A 249 -20.59 -4.98 1.51
CA ALA A 249 -20.69 -4.64 0.10
C ALA A 249 -19.95 -3.33 -0.24
N TYR A 250 -20.02 -2.32 0.64
CA TYR A 250 -19.23 -1.10 0.49
C TYR A 250 -17.72 -1.36 0.51
N LEU A 251 -17.23 -2.20 1.43
CA LEU A 251 -15.82 -2.57 1.48
C LEU A 251 -15.40 -3.37 0.23
N LEU A 252 -16.23 -4.29 -0.23
CA LEU A 252 -15.96 -5.12 -1.43
C LEU A 252 -15.96 -4.29 -2.72
N ASP A 253 -16.89 -3.34 -2.86
CA ASP A 253 -17.02 -2.47 -4.05
C ASP A 253 -15.67 -1.81 -4.43
N ASP A 254 -14.88 -1.40 -3.43
CA ASP A 254 -13.54 -0.79 -3.60
C ASP A 254 -12.45 -1.52 -2.80
N ALA A 255 -12.46 -2.86 -2.75
CA ALA A 255 -11.59 -3.61 -1.83
C ALA A 255 -10.09 -3.28 -1.98
N GLN A 256 -9.61 -3.03 -3.21
CA GLN A 256 -8.22 -2.61 -3.43
C GLN A 256 -7.90 -1.28 -2.74
N TYR A 257 -8.82 -0.32 -2.69
CA TYR A 257 -8.62 0.93 -1.96
C TYR A 257 -8.45 0.67 -0.47
N PHE A 258 -9.36 -0.09 0.15
CA PHE A 258 -9.28 -0.39 1.59
C PHE A 258 -8.02 -1.17 1.94
N VAL A 259 -7.70 -2.22 1.16
CA VAL A 259 -6.43 -2.95 1.34
C VAL A 259 -5.24 -2.02 1.18
N MET A 260 -5.25 -1.14 0.18
CA MET A 260 -4.17 -0.17 -0.02
C MET A 260 -4.03 0.82 1.17
N THR A 261 -5.12 1.21 1.83
CA THR A 261 -5.02 2.11 2.99
C THR A 261 -4.24 1.54 4.15
N PHE A 262 -4.36 0.25 4.45
CA PHE A 262 -3.59 -0.40 5.51
C PHE A 262 -2.26 -1.01 5.04
N ILE A 263 -2.02 -1.10 3.73
CA ILE A 263 -0.74 -1.53 3.15
C ILE A 263 0.21 -0.36 2.88
N ARG A 264 -0.32 0.82 2.52
CA ARG A 264 0.45 2.05 2.25
C ARG A 264 0.29 3.13 3.31
N GLY A 265 -0.63 2.95 4.25
CA GLY A 265 -0.90 3.90 5.31
C GLY A 265 0.27 4.11 6.27
N PRO A 266 0.16 5.09 7.18
CA PRO A 266 1.23 5.45 8.10
C PRO A 266 1.70 4.33 9.03
N VAL A 267 0.87 3.31 9.26
CA VAL A 267 1.24 2.13 10.04
C VAL A 267 2.38 1.36 9.40
N CYS A 268 2.43 1.28 8.07
CA CYS A 268 3.48 0.59 7.31
C CYS A 268 4.68 1.51 7.06
N ARG A 269 5.19 2.15 8.11
CA ARG A 269 6.46 2.91 8.10
C ARG A 269 7.50 2.15 8.92
N GLY A 270 8.56 1.71 8.27
CA GLY A 270 9.67 0.96 8.88
C GLY A 270 9.44 -0.55 8.84
N GLN A 271 10.53 -1.32 8.91
CA GLN A 271 10.52 -2.78 8.73
C GLN A 271 9.58 -3.49 9.71
N VAL A 272 9.68 -3.21 11.01
CA VAL A 272 8.86 -3.86 12.08
C VAL A 272 7.35 -3.88 11.77
N ALA A 273 6.83 -2.86 11.07
CA ALA A 273 5.43 -2.77 10.70
C ALA A 273 5.04 -3.69 9.52
N VAL A 274 5.95 -3.89 8.57
CA VAL A 274 5.70 -4.70 7.37
C VAL A 274 6.17 -6.16 7.53
N ASP A 275 7.02 -6.47 8.52
CA ASP A 275 7.47 -7.83 8.87
C ASP A 275 6.35 -8.78 9.34
N VAL A 276 5.09 -8.33 9.28
CA VAL A 276 3.89 -9.15 9.54
C VAL A 276 3.37 -9.85 8.29
N ILE A 277 3.85 -9.54 7.09
CA ILE A 277 3.35 -10.14 5.84
C ILE A 277 4.48 -10.74 5.00
N GLU A 278 4.13 -11.74 4.20
CA GLU A 278 5.05 -12.30 3.20
C GLU A 278 5.23 -11.30 2.03
N ASP A 279 6.37 -11.37 1.36
CA ASP A 279 6.73 -10.50 0.22
C ASP A 279 5.78 -10.61 -0.97
N GLN A 280 5.08 -11.73 -1.10
CA GLN A 280 4.03 -11.90 -2.09
C GLN A 280 2.95 -12.83 -1.54
N PHE A 281 1.70 -12.36 -1.52
CA PHE A 281 0.54 -13.20 -1.22
C PHE A 281 -0.71 -12.72 -1.97
N TRP A 282 -1.63 -13.67 -2.15
CA TRP A 282 -2.89 -13.43 -2.85
C TRP A 282 -4.02 -13.29 -1.85
N VAL A 283 -4.92 -12.34 -2.11
CA VAL A 283 -6.04 -11.99 -1.24
C VAL A 283 -7.34 -12.15 -2.01
N SER A 284 -8.28 -12.89 -1.43
CA SER A 284 -9.67 -12.97 -1.87
C SER A 284 -10.61 -12.79 -0.68
N PHE A 285 -11.91 -12.76 -0.95
CA PHE A 285 -12.93 -12.42 0.03
C PHE A 285 -14.01 -13.50 0.10
N LEU A 286 -14.59 -13.71 1.27
CA LEU A 286 -15.75 -14.60 1.41
C LEU A 286 -16.96 -13.94 0.74
N ALA A 287 -17.75 -14.70 -0.02
CA ALA A 287 -18.98 -14.22 -0.63
C ALA A 287 -19.96 -13.76 0.47
N PRO A 288 -20.57 -12.55 0.37
CA PRO A 288 -21.46 -12.01 1.41
C PRO A 288 -22.57 -12.97 1.83
N GLU A 289 -23.14 -13.73 0.89
CA GLU A 289 -24.20 -14.71 1.09
C GLU A 289 -23.73 -16.01 1.77
N ARG A 290 -22.42 -16.18 1.97
CA ARG A 290 -21.79 -17.31 2.69
C ARG A 290 -21.12 -16.88 3.99
N ASP A 291 -21.14 -15.59 4.31
CA ASP A 291 -20.60 -15.04 5.55
C ASP A 291 -21.69 -14.95 6.62
N LEU A 292 -21.59 -15.76 7.67
CA LEU A 292 -22.55 -15.76 8.77
C LEU A 292 -22.63 -14.41 9.48
N SER A 293 -21.55 -13.65 9.55
CA SER A 293 -21.56 -12.31 10.15
C SER A 293 -22.38 -11.29 9.34
N VAL A 294 -22.69 -11.62 8.09
CA VAL A 294 -23.46 -10.80 7.16
C VAL A 294 -24.91 -11.27 7.08
N ILE A 295 -25.14 -12.59 7.00
CA ILE A 295 -26.48 -13.16 6.77
C ILE A 295 -27.25 -13.49 8.05
N ASP A 296 -26.58 -13.73 9.18
CA ASP A 296 -27.24 -13.96 10.47
C ASP A 296 -27.19 -12.69 11.33
N PRO A 297 -28.33 -12.02 11.58
CA PRO A 297 -28.37 -10.80 12.39
C PRO A 297 -27.85 -11.02 13.82
N HIS A 298 -27.93 -12.22 14.37
CA HIS A 298 -27.48 -12.50 15.74
C HIS A 298 -25.96 -12.73 15.85
N PHE A 299 -25.26 -12.97 14.74
CA PHE A 299 -23.83 -13.29 14.77
C PHE A 299 -23.04 -12.15 15.41
N LEU A 300 -23.19 -10.93 14.88
CA LEU A 300 -22.47 -9.76 15.39
C LEU A 300 -23.00 -9.29 16.76
N GLU A 301 -24.30 -9.45 17.04
CA GLU A 301 -24.85 -9.18 18.37
C GLU A 301 -24.15 -9.99 19.47
N GLN A 302 -23.78 -11.23 19.17
CA GLN A 302 -23.12 -12.15 20.11
C GLN A 302 -21.60 -12.00 20.15
N THR A 303 -21.00 -11.45 19.09
CA THR A 303 -19.54 -11.48 18.91
C THR A 303 -18.87 -10.11 18.89
N ALA A 304 -19.59 -9.00 18.66
CA ALA A 304 -19.00 -7.67 18.47
C ALA A 304 -18.09 -7.22 19.62
N LYS A 305 -18.42 -7.56 20.87
CA LYS A 305 -17.59 -7.25 22.05
C LYS A 305 -16.28 -8.05 22.10
N LEU A 306 -16.23 -9.23 21.48
CA LEU A 306 -15.02 -10.04 21.34
C LEU A 306 -14.12 -9.52 20.21
N LEU A 307 -14.63 -8.59 19.39
CA LEU A 307 -13.92 -7.96 18.28
C LEU A 307 -13.30 -6.60 18.64
N SER A 308 -13.18 -6.29 19.93
CA SER A 308 -12.49 -5.08 20.41
C SER A 308 -11.08 -4.95 19.85
N LEU A 309 -10.64 -3.71 19.66
CA LEU A 309 -9.38 -3.36 19.01
C LEU A 309 -8.40 -2.67 19.99
N PRO A 310 -7.08 -2.76 19.76
CA PRO A 310 -6.07 -2.14 20.63
C PRO A 310 -6.28 -0.64 20.85
N ALA A 311 -6.83 0.07 19.85
CA ALA A 311 -7.08 1.51 19.93
C ALA A 311 -8.11 1.93 20.99
N GLU A 312 -8.90 0.98 21.51
CA GLU A 312 -9.80 1.18 22.66
C GLU A 312 -9.04 1.69 23.89
N HIS A 313 -7.81 1.20 24.10
CA HIS A 313 -6.97 1.52 25.25
C HIS A 313 -6.20 2.83 25.01
N ARG A 314 -6.68 3.93 25.61
CA ARG A 314 -6.04 5.26 25.52
C ARG A 314 -4.88 5.48 26.52
N GLY A 315 -4.53 4.47 27.33
CA GLY A 315 -3.57 4.57 28.43
C GLY A 315 -2.24 3.85 28.21
N LEU A 316 -1.28 4.06 29.12
CA LEU A 316 -0.03 3.30 29.22
C LEU A 316 -0.31 1.88 29.75
N VAL A 317 -0.72 0.98 28.86
CA VAL A 317 -0.81 -0.45 29.17
C VAL A 317 0.47 -1.15 28.69
N ILE A 318 0.95 -2.13 29.46
CA ILE A 318 2.12 -2.92 29.08
C ILE A 318 1.74 -3.78 27.86
N PRO A 319 2.54 -3.78 26.77
CA PRO A 319 2.19 -4.53 25.55
C PRO A 319 1.88 -6.01 25.78
N GLY A 320 2.61 -6.67 26.71
CA GLY A 320 2.38 -8.07 27.04
C GLY A 320 1.02 -8.35 27.70
N THR A 321 0.46 -7.43 28.47
CA THR A 321 -0.87 -7.61 29.08
C THR A 321 -1.98 -7.41 28.04
N LEU A 322 -1.83 -6.42 27.15
CA LEU A 322 -2.74 -6.25 26.00
C LEU A 322 -2.73 -7.48 25.09
N TRP A 323 -1.55 -8.03 24.81
CA TRP A 323 -1.44 -9.24 24.00
C TRP A 323 -2.19 -10.41 24.63
N LEU A 324 -2.00 -10.68 25.93
CA LEU A 324 -2.72 -11.76 26.62
C LEU A 324 -4.25 -11.55 26.59
N GLU A 325 -4.71 -10.32 26.81
CA GLU A 325 -6.12 -9.96 26.75
C GLU A 325 -6.72 -10.21 25.35
N PHE A 326 -6.09 -9.69 24.30
CA PHE A 326 -6.56 -9.90 22.93
C PHE A 326 -6.45 -11.36 22.48
N ASN A 327 -5.50 -12.13 23.01
CA ASN A 327 -5.46 -13.57 22.81
C ASN A 327 -6.70 -14.26 23.39
N VAL A 328 -7.15 -13.87 24.59
CA VAL A 328 -8.35 -14.44 25.19
C VAL A 328 -9.58 -14.08 24.36
N LEU A 329 -9.76 -12.80 24.00
CA LEU A 329 -10.87 -12.33 23.17
C LEU A 329 -10.90 -13.02 21.80
N GLN A 330 -9.74 -13.15 21.14
CA GLN A 330 -9.64 -13.84 19.86
C GLN A 330 -10.00 -15.32 19.99
N HIS A 331 -9.56 -16.01 21.05
CA HIS A 331 -9.94 -17.41 21.26
C HIS A 331 -11.45 -17.57 21.49
N GLU A 332 -12.05 -16.74 22.34
CA GLU A 332 -13.49 -16.76 22.60
C GLU A 332 -14.28 -16.46 21.33
N TYR A 333 -13.82 -15.49 20.52
CA TYR A 333 -14.43 -15.18 19.23
C TYR A 333 -14.37 -16.37 18.27
N LEU A 334 -13.20 -17.00 18.13
CA LEU A 334 -13.02 -18.15 17.25
C LEU A 334 -13.84 -19.37 17.70
N ASP A 335 -13.96 -19.63 19.01
CA ASP A 335 -14.85 -20.67 19.55
C ASP A 335 -16.31 -20.37 19.24
N ARG A 336 -16.74 -19.12 19.46
CA ARG A 336 -18.12 -18.75 19.21
C ARG A 336 -18.45 -18.84 17.72
N ARG A 337 -17.55 -18.37 16.87
CA ARG A 337 -17.65 -18.49 15.41
C ARG A 337 -17.73 -19.97 15.01
N ALA A 338 -16.87 -20.83 15.54
CA ALA A 338 -16.92 -22.28 15.28
C ALA A 338 -18.32 -22.84 15.56
N GLN A 339 -18.83 -22.62 16.78
CA GLN A 339 -20.15 -23.11 17.20
C GLN A 339 -21.29 -22.65 16.28
N LEU A 340 -21.23 -21.41 15.79
CA LEU A 340 -22.25 -20.87 14.88
C LEU A 340 -22.16 -21.51 13.49
N TYR A 341 -20.96 -21.76 12.99
CA TYR A 341 -20.75 -22.47 11.71
C TYR A 341 -21.11 -23.96 11.80
N ASP A 342 -20.76 -24.65 12.90
CA ASP A 342 -21.13 -26.05 13.14
C ASP A 342 -22.66 -26.22 13.14
N ALA A 343 -23.39 -25.25 13.69
CA ALA A 343 -24.84 -25.29 13.79
C ALA A 343 -25.54 -25.26 12.40
N ILE A 344 -24.94 -24.61 11.40
CA ILE A 344 -25.50 -24.52 10.04
C ILE A 344 -24.93 -25.58 9.08
N ASP A 345 -23.81 -26.21 9.43
CA ASP A 345 -23.20 -27.32 8.69
C ASP A 345 -22.98 -28.54 9.61
N PRO A 346 -24.04 -29.17 10.13
CA PRO A 346 -23.94 -30.29 11.08
C PRO A 346 -23.34 -31.55 10.48
N GLN A 347 -23.19 -31.60 9.15
CA GLN A 347 -22.51 -32.69 8.44
C GLN A 347 -21.02 -32.43 8.23
N HIS A 348 -20.53 -31.26 8.66
CA HIS A 348 -19.14 -30.83 8.54
C HIS A 348 -18.65 -30.95 7.09
N ARG A 349 -19.48 -30.58 6.11
CA ARG A 349 -19.14 -30.67 4.67
C ARG A 349 -18.10 -29.64 4.27
N GLY A 350 -18.11 -28.48 4.92
CA GLY A 350 -17.19 -27.38 4.68
C GLY A 350 -17.50 -26.57 3.41
N PRO A 351 -16.61 -25.63 3.05
CA PRO A 351 -16.88 -24.66 2.00
C PRO A 351 -16.83 -25.27 0.60
N ALA A 352 -17.53 -24.62 -0.34
CA ALA A 352 -17.44 -24.86 -1.77
C ALA A 352 -16.73 -23.69 -2.46
N LEU A 353 -16.34 -23.85 -3.72
CA LEU A 353 -15.56 -22.84 -4.44
C LEU A 353 -16.33 -21.51 -4.62
N ASP A 354 -17.65 -21.58 -4.78
CA ASP A 354 -18.57 -20.45 -4.86
C ASP A 354 -18.75 -19.70 -3.53
N TRP A 355 -18.05 -20.09 -2.47
CA TRP A 355 -17.98 -19.30 -1.25
C TRP A 355 -16.92 -18.19 -1.31
N ILE A 356 -16.06 -18.18 -2.32
CA ILE A 356 -15.20 -17.03 -2.60
C ILE A 356 -15.97 -16.06 -3.49
N TRP A 357 -16.01 -14.79 -3.07
CA TRP A 357 -16.65 -13.71 -3.81
C TRP A 357 -15.99 -13.54 -5.19
N ASP A 358 -16.80 -13.51 -6.23
CA ASP A 358 -16.35 -13.47 -7.63
C ASP A 358 -16.44 -12.08 -8.27
N GLY A 359 -16.76 -11.05 -7.47
CA GLY A 359 -16.95 -9.69 -7.96
C GLY A 359 -18.19 -9.55 -8.85
N GLU A 360 -19.17 -10.44 -8.72
CA GLU A 360 -20.31 -10.58 -9.63
C GLU A 360 -19.86 -10.71 -11.10
N GLY A 361 -18.68 -11.28 -11.33
CA GLY A 361 -18.06 -11.43 -12.64
C GLY A 361 -17.64 -10.11 -13.32
N ARG A 362 -17.66 -8.97 -12.61
CA ARG A 362 -17.37 -7.64 -13.18
C ARG A 362 -16.46 -6.76 -12.32
N ASN A 363 -16.37 -7.00 -11.01
CA ASN A 363 -15.59 -6.18 -10.09
C ASN A 363 -14.15 -6.73 -9.95
N PRO A 364 -13.12 -6.03 -10.48
CA PRO A 364 -11.73 -6.48 -10.41
C PRO A 364 -11.13 -6.39 -8.99
N ASN A 365 -11.88 -5.91 -7.99
CA ASN A 365 -11.46 -5.91 -6.59
C ASN A 365 -11.60 -7.29 -5.92
N ALA A 366 -12.22 -8.29 -6.57
CA ALA A 366 -12.44 -9.62 -6.01
C ALA A 366 -11.15 -10.42 -5.74
N LEU A 367 -10.13 -10.19 -6.57
CA LEU A 367 -8.82 -10.83 -6.46
C LEU A 367 -7.76 -9.73 -6.37
N LEU A 368 -6.91 -9.79 -5.35
CA LEU A 368 -5.83 -8.84 -5.16
C LEU A 368 -4.51 -9.57 -4.93
N THR A 369 -3.41 -8.92 -5.27
CA THR A 369 -2.05 -9.33 -4.89
C THR A 369 -1.43 -8.23 -4.06
N VAL A 370 -0.87 -8.63 -2.91
CA VAL A 370 -0.04 -7.75 -2.11
C VAL A 370 1.40 -8.18 -2.29
N PHE A 371 2.25 -7.21 -2.62
CA PHE A 371 3.69 -7.36 -2.59
C PHE A 371 4.26 -6.51 -1.47
N ARG A 372 5.12 -7.07 -0.62
CA ARG A 372 5.95 -6.31 0.31
C ARG A 372 7.34 -6.16 -0.31
N ASN A 373 7.89 -4.95 -0.20
CA ASN A 373 9.22 -4.61 -0.66
C ASN A 373 9.82 -3.54 0.27
N PHE A 374 10.86 -3.92 0.99
CA PHE A 374 11.63 -3.15 1.95
C PHE A 374 10.72 -2.70 3.10
N ASP A 375 10.68 -1.40 3.40
CA ASP A 375 9.79 -0.79 4.39
C ASP A 375 8.43 -0.35 3.78
N ASN A 376 7.97 -1.03 2.72
CA ASN A 376 6.78 -0.68 1.96
C ASN A 376 6.06 -1.90 1.37
N ALA A 377 4.88 -1.65 0.82
CA ALA A 377 4.11 -2.65 0.11
C ALA A 377 3.18 -2.03 -0.94
N THR A 378 2.77 -2.85 -1.90
CA THR A 378 1.98 -2.48 -3.07
C THR A 378 0.81 -3.44 -3.23
N VAL A 379 -0.37 -2.90 -3.58
CA VAL A 379 -1.59 -3.68 -3.82
C VAL A 379 -1.98 -3.58 -5.28
N LEU A 380 -1.99 -4.72 -5.98
CA LEU A 380 -2.43 -4.85 -7.36
C LEU A 380 -3.77 -5.59 -7.42
N ARG A 381 -4.59 -5.26 -8.42
CA ARG A 381 -5.78 -6.04 -8.77
C ARG A 381 -5.38 -7.26 -9.58
N GLY A 382 -6.11 -8.35 -9.40
CA GLY A 382 -5.78 -9.66 -9.95
C GLY A 382 -4.75 -10.41 -9.12
N PHE A 383 -4.65 -11.71 -9.39
CA PHE A 383 -3.57 -12.56 -8.89
C PHE A 383 -2.38 -12.42 -9.85
N VAL A 384 -1.34 -11.73 -9.41
CA VAL A 384 -0.16 -11.30 -10.16
C VAL A 384 1.08 -12.00 -9.59
N GLY A 385 2.07 -12.28 -10.45
CA GLY A 385 3.29 -13.00 -10.09
C GLY A 385 3.12 -14.53 -10.08
N GLU A 386 4.10 -15.24 -9.54
CA GLU A 386 4.00 -16.69 -9.34
C GLU A 386 2.93 -17.04 -8.29
N ILE A 387 2.55 -18.32 -8.18
CA ILE A 387 1.68 -18.80 -7.11
C ILE A 387 2.41 -18.65 -5.76
N PRO A 388 1.90 -17.82 -4.82
CA PRO A 388 2.65 -17.44 -3.63
C PRO A 388 2.75 -18.56 -2.58
N LYS A 389 3.60 -18.32 -1.59
CA LYS A 389 3.74 -19.19 -0.41
C LYS A 389 2.41 -19.30 0.34
N THR A 390 1.80 -18.16 0.68
CA THR A 390 0.53 -18.03 1.43
C THR A 390 -0.57 -17.35 0.60
N ALA A 391 -1.81 -17.53 1.02
CA ALA A 391 -2.98 -16.84 0.46
C ALA A 391 -3.99 -16.56 1.57
N TRP A 392 -4.74 -15.48 1.44
CA TRP A 392 -5.71 -15.00 2.42
C TRP A 392 -7.12 -15.06 1.85
N VAL A 393 -8.06 -15.50 2.68
CA VAL A 393 -9.49 -15.21 2.49
C VAL A 393 -9.90 -14.29 3.64
N MET A 394 -10.51 -13.15 3.33
CA MET A 394 -11.06 -12.25 4.35
C MET A 394 -12.59 -12.34 4.36
N ASP A 395 -13.15 -12.60 5.53
CA ASP A 395 -14.57 -12.39 5.79
C ASP A 395 -14.80 -10.94 6.24
N TYR A 396 -16.06 -10.55 6.42
CA TYR A 396 -16.42 -9.18 6.76
C TYR A 396 -15.76 -8.69 8.08
N PRO A 397 -15.79 -9.46 9.20
CA PRO A 397 -15.16 -9.04 10.44
C PRO A 397 -13.66 -8.86 10.32
N ILE A 398 -12.96 -9.74 9.60
CA ILE A 398 -11.52 -9.56 9.34
C ILE A 398 -11.29 -8.26 8.58
N PHE A 399 -12.02 -8.02 7.50
CA PHE A 399 -11.74 -6.89 6.61
C PHE A 399 -11.94 -5.54 7.32
N GLU A 400 -13.04 -5.38 8.04
CA GLU A 400 -13.31 -4.13 8.78
C GLU A 400 -12.39 -3.96 10.00
N ARG A 401 -11.98 -5.05 10.67
CA ARG A 401 -11.01 -4.98 11.78
C ARG A 401 -9.64 -4.54 11.33
N ILE A 402 -9.13 -5.08 10.21
CA ILE A 402 -7.83 -4.64 9.68
C ILE A 402 -7.88 -3.15 9.38
N TYR A 403 -8.96 -2.66 8.75
CA TYR A 403 -9.11 -1.22 8.48
C TYR A 403 -9.08 -0.38 9.77
N TYR A 404 -9.85 -0.75 10.79
CA TYR A 404 -9.89 0.04 12.02
C TYR A 404 -8.62 -0.08 12.86
N ASP A 405 -7.94 -1.23 12.88
CA ASP A 405 -6.68 -1.39 13.61
C ASP A 405 -5.54 -0.58 12.96
N LEU A 406 -5.45 -0.64 11.63
CA LEU A 406 -4.31 -0.14 10.86
C LEU A 406 -4.51 1.26 10.27
N VAL A 407 -5.75 1.76 10.21
CA VAL A 407 -6.08 3.04 9.55
C VAL A 407 -6.83 3.98 10.49
N ALA A 408 -8.09 3.68 10.82
CA ALA A 408 -8.90 4.60 11.61
C ALA A 408 -8.40 4.71 13.07
N GLY A 409 -7.91 3.62 13.63
CA GLY A 409 -7.44 3.53 15.01
C GLY A 409 -5.95 3.80 15.22
N PHE A 410 -5.15 3.77 14.16
CA PHE A 410 -3.71 3.89 14.25
C PHE A 410 -3.29 5.33 14.59
N ASN A 411 -2.59 5.50 15.70
CA ASN A 411 -2.06 6.78 16.14
C ASN A 411 -0.56 6.88 15.82
N VAL A 412 -0.23 7.67 14.80
CA VAL A 412 1.16 7.94 14.38
C VAL A 412 1.99 8.68 15.44
N TYR A 413 1.33 9.39 16.37
CA TYR A 413 1.95 10.05 17.52
C TYR A 413 1.86 9.19 18.79
N GLY A 414 1.32 7.96 18.68
CA GLY A 414 1.17 7.03 19.78
C GLY A 414 2.51 6.53 20.28
N ASN A 415 2.54 6.06 21.52
CA ASN A 415 3.73 5.46 22.11
C ASN A 415 4.04 4.09 21.48
N VAL A 416 5.24 3.58 21.76
CA VAL A 416 5.70 2.25 21.30
C VAL A 416 4.71 1.14 21.70
N ALA A 417 4.06 1.25 22.86
CA ALA A 417 3.13 0.22 23.32
C ALA A 417 1.90 0.08 22.41
N HIS A 418 1.37 1.19 21.90
CA HIS A 418 0.29 1.18 20.91
C HIS A 418 0.72 0.51 19.60
N GLN A 419 1.90 0.88 19.07
CA GLN A 419 2.42 0.31 17.83
C GLN A 419 2.65 -1.20 17.96
N VAL A 420 3.20 -1.65 19.09
CA VAL A 420 3.39 -3.08 19.39
C VAL A 420 2.06 -3.81 19.51
N ALA A 421 1.06 -3.23 20.19
CA ALA A 421 -0.24 -3.85 20.35
C ALA A 421 -0.97 -4.03 19.01
N THR A 422 -0.97 -3.01 18.15
CA THR A 422 -1.48 -3.09 16.77
C THR A 422 -0.73 -4.15 15.96
N ARG A 423 0.60 -4.16 16.01
CA ARG A 423 1.42 -5.17 15.30
C ARG A 423 1.08 -6.61 15.74
N LEU A 424 0.89 -6.84 17.03
CA LEU A 424 0.52 -8.15 17.56
C LEU A 424 -0.94 -8.53 17.25
N TYR A 425 -1.84 -7.55 17.21
CA TYR A 425 -3.22 -7.79 16.80
C TYR A 425 -3.30 -8.19 15.32
N MET A 426 -2.48 -7.56 14.48
CA MET A 426 -2.38 -7.90 13.06
C MET A 426 -1.91 -9.36 12.81
N ASP A 427 -1.08 -9.94 13.69
CA ASP A 427 -0.74 -11.38 13.60
C ASP A 427 -1.99 -12.25 13.71
N HIS A 428 -2.92 -11.92 14.62
CA HIS A 428 -4.18 -12.64 14.75
C HIS A 428 -5.02 -12.53 13.48
N LEU A 429 -5.15 -11.31 12.92
CA LEU A 429 -5.95 -11.08 11.72
C LEU A 429 -5.37 -11.81 10.50
N ARG A 430 -4.05 -11.71 10.29
CA ARG A 430 -3.35 -12.47 9.24
C ARG A 430 -3.55 -13.98 9.39
N MET A 431 -3.24 -14.53 10.57
CA MET A 431 -3.39 -15.97 10.80
C MET A 431 -4.84 -16.41 10.61
N GLN A 432 -5.81 -15.58 10.99
CA GLN A 432 -7.22 -15.86 10.76
C GLN A 432 -7.55 -15.91 9.27
N SER A 433 -7.04 -14.96 8.46
CA SER A 433 -7.25 -14.96 6.99
C SER A 433 -6.60 -16.15 6.30
N GLU A 434 -5.39 -16.51 6.71
CA GLU A 434 -4.66 -17.69 6.24
C GLU A 434 -5.40 -18.98 6.61
N ASN A 435 -5.89 -19.09 7.85
CA ASN A 435 -6.67 -20.24 8.29
C ASN A 435 -8.00 -20.33 7.54
N LEU A 436 -8.66 -19.20 7.26
CA LEU A 436 -9.88 -19.20 6.46
C LEU A 436 -9.63 -19.75 5.05
N PHE A 437 -8.51 -19.37 4.41
CA PHE A 437 -8.09 -19.98 3.15
C PHE A 437 -7.84 -21.49 3.28
N LEU A 438 -7.13 -21.94 4.33
CA LEU A 438 -6.89 -23.37 4.58
C LEU A 438 -8.19 -24.16 4.70
N GLY A 439 -9.27 -23.56 5.20
CA GLY A 439 -10.61 -24.15 5.26
C GLY A 439 -11.16 -24.64 3.91
N PHE A 440 -10.66 -24.12 2.79
CA PHE A 440 -11.04 -24.56 1.44
C PHE A 440 -10.27 -25.79 0.95
N LEU A 441 -9.16 -26.14 1.62
CA LEU A 441 -8.29 -27.27 1.24
C LEU A 441 -8.74 -28.58 1.91
N PRO A 442 -8.26 -29.75 1.47
CA PRO A 442 -8.53 -31.02 2.14
C PRO A 442 -8.08 -31.01 3.61
N ALA A 443 -8.97 -31.41 4.51
CA ALA A 443 -8.76 -31.30 5.97
C ALA A 443 -7.48 -32.01 6.45
N ASP A 444 -7.15 -33.16 5.85
CA ASP A 444 -5.97 -33.97 6.15
C ASP A 444 -4.64 -33.34 5.71
N GLN A 445 -4.66 -32.29 4.87
CA GLN A 445 -3.46 -31.62 4.37
C GLN A 445 -3.22 -30.24 4.99
N ARG A 446 -4.20 -29.64 5.66
CA ARG A 446 -4.14 -28.25 6.18
C ARG A 446 -2.99 -28.03 7.14
N GLU A 447 -2.77 -28.96 8.08
CA GLU A 447 -1.69 -28.86 9.07
C GLU A 447 -0.30 -28.88 8.41
N ALA A 448 -0.09 -29.78 7.45
CA ALA A 448 1.19 -29.89 6.75
C ALA A 448 1.48 -28.64 5.90
N ILE A 449 0.46 -28.14 5.19
CA ILE A 449 0.57 -26.90 4.39
C ILE A 449 0.87 -25.73 5.32
N ARG A 450 0.14 -25.58 6.42
CA ARG A 450 0.37 -24.51 7.38
C ARG A 450 1.76 -24.61 8.02
N ALA A 451 2.20 -25.79 8.43
CA ALA A 451 3.54 -25.99 8.98
C ALA A 451 4.65 -25.57 7.98
N SER A 452 4.41 -25.71 6.67
CA SER A 452 5.33 -25.22 5.64
C SER A 452 5.42 -23.69 5.58
N TRP A 453 4.38 -22.97 6.00
CA TRP A 453 4.37 -21.51 6.06
C TRP A 453 5.14 -20.97 7.26
N TYR A 454 5.19 -21.76 8.34
CA TYR A 454 5.70 -21.37 9.65
C TYR A 454 6.92 -22.17 10.09
N ARG A 455 7.89 -22.37 9.18
CA ARG A 455 9.09 -23.18 9.47
C ARG A 455 9.86 -22.56 10.62
N GLY A 456 10.00 -23.30 11.72
CA GLY A 456 10.74 -22.87 12.92
C GLY A 456 9.95 -22.01 13.91
N ALA A 457 8.71 -21.62 13.60
CA ALA A 457 7.90 -20.74 14.46
C ALA A 457 7.53 -21.39 15.82
N THR A 458 7.52 -22.72 15.91
CA THR A 458 7.20 -23.48 17.14
C THR A 458 8.19 -23.23 18.30
N ARG A 459 9.33 -22.57 18.04
CA ARG A 459 10.26 -22.12 19.10
C ARG A 459 9.84 -20.80 19.75
N GLN A 460 8.85 -20.10 19.20
CA GLN A 460 8.34 -18.84 19.73
C GLN A 460 7.13 -19.12 20.64
N LEU A 461 7.25 -18.79 21.94
CA LEU A 461 6.20 -18.98 22.95
C LEU A 461 4.87 -18.32 22.58
N ALA A 462 4.92 -17.14 21.95
CA ALA A 462 3.74 -16.43 21.48
C ALA A 462 2.97 -17.25 20.43
N TYR A 463 3.69 -17.88 19.50
CA TYR A 463 3.12 -18.72 18.45
C TYR A 463 2.42 -19.95 19.04
N ALA A 464 3.03 -20.67 19.99
CA ALA A 464 2.40 -21.85 20.60
C ALA A 464 1.06 -21.59 21.32
N HIS A 465 0.79 -20.34 21.73
CA HIS A 465 -0.46 -19.94 22.39
C HIS A 465 -1.49 -19.34 21.43
N THR A 466 -1.07 -18.68 20.35
CA THR A 466 -1.95 -18.15 19.29
C THR A 466 -2.32 -19.21 18.25
N ASP A 467 -1.49 -20.26 18.16
CA ASP A 467 -1.55 -21.32 17.15
C ASP A 467 -2.47 -22.48 17.56
N ARG A 468 -3.77 -22.31 17.35
CA ARG A 468 -4.68 -23.45 17.22
C ARG A 468 -5.59 -23.26 16.01
N LEU A 469 -5.51 -24.20 15.08
CA LEU A 469 -6.48 -24.34 14.00
C LEU A 469 -7.86 -24.64 14.60
N ARG A 470 -8.71 -23.62 14.75
CA ARG A 470 -10.11 -23.78 15.14
C ARG A 470 -11.00 -23.73 13.90
N SER A 471 -12.08 -24.51 13.89
CA SER A 471 -13.04 -24.58 12.78
C SER A 471 -12.47 -25.11 11.45
N LEU A 472 -11.40 -25.93 11.50
CA LEU A 472 -10.79 -26.58 10.32
C LEU A 472 -10.96 -28.10 10.33
N ASP A 473 -11.89 -28.64 11.09
CA ASP A 473 -12.27 -30.05 11.07
C ASP A 473 -13.35 -30.35 10.01
N HIS A 474 -14.05 -29.33 9.52
CA HIS A 474 -14.96 -29.47 8.38
C HIS A 474 -14.21 -29.95 7.14
N GLY A 475 -14.88 -30.72 6.28
CA GLY A 475 -14.37 -31.14 4.98
C GLY A 475 -14.17 -29.96 4.02
N THR A 476 -14.09 -30.28 2.73
CA THR A 476 -14.20 -29.30 1.65
C THR A 476 -15.05 -29.93 0.55
N GLN A 477 -15.95 -29.15 -0.03
CA GLN A 477 -16.77 -29.59 -1.16
C GLN A 477 -16.05 -29.42 -2.51
N ILE A 478 -14.82 -28.89 -2.49
CA ILE A 478 -14.01 -28.67 -3.68
C ILE A 478 -13.30 -29.97 -4.06
N PRO A 479 -13.46 -30.47 -5.29
CA PRO A 479 -12.75 -31.65 -5.74
C PRO A 479 -11.28 -31.32 -6.06
N PHE A 480 -10.36 -32.05 -5.46
CA PHE A 480 -8.92 -31.99 -5.69
C PHE A 480 -8.42 -33.26 -6.37
N THR A 481 -7.48 -33.11 -7.29
CA THR A 481 -6.89 -34.21 -8.08
C THR A 481 -5.36 -34.15 -8.12
N SER A 482 -4.78 -33.01 -7.76
CA SER A 482 -3.35 -32.77 -7.69
C SER A 482 -2.76 -33.24 -6.35
N SER A 483 -1.44 -33.44 -6.34
CA SER A 483 -0.66 -33.61 -5.10
C SER A 483 -0.33 -32.28 -4.41
N ASP A 484 -0.62 -31.15 -5.05
CA ASP A 484 -0.51 -29.80 -4.50
C ASP A 484 -1.90 -29.14 -4.52
N PRO A 485 -2.75 -29.40 -3.51
CA PRO A 485 -4.10 -28.84 -3.48
C PRO A 485 -4.11 -27.33 -3.27
N LYS A 486 -3.07 -26.75 -2.66
CA LYS A 486 -2.93 -25.29 -2.51
C LYS A 486 -2.84 -24.64 -3.89
N ARG A 487 -1.91 -25.13 -4.73
CA ARG A 487 -1.78 -24.68 -6.11
C ARG A 487 -3.06 -24.91 -6.90
N GLU A 488 -3.64 -26.10 -6.82
CA GLU A 488 -4.87 -26.42 -7.56
C GLU A 488 -6.03 -25.51 -7.14
N MET A 489 -6.17 -25.18 -5.85
CA MET A 489 -7.18 -24.23 -5.36
C MET A 489 -6.99 -22.84 -5.97
N LEU A 490 -5.77 -22.30 -5.93
CA LEU A 490 -5.46 -20.97 -6.45
C LEU A 490 -5.65 -20.90 -7.98
N GLU A 491 -5.33 -21.97 -8.69
CA GLU A 491 -5.59 -22.12 -10.13
C GLU A 491 -7.10 -22.22 -10.43
N LYS A 492 -7.89 -22.94 -9.61
CA LYS A 492 -9.36 -22.97 -9.73
C LYS A 492 -9.96 -21.57 -9.50
N LEU A 493 -9.47 -20.82 -8.51
CA LEU A 493 -9.91 -19.44 -8.28
C LEU A 493 -9.60 -18.54 -9.47
N LEU A 494 -8.39 -18.62 -10.03
CA LEU A 494 -8.05 -17.90 -11.27
C LEU A 494 -9.01 -18.24 -12.41
N ALA A 495 -9.32 -19.53 -12.60
CA ALA A 495 -10.17 -19.99 -13.69
C ALA A 495 -11.64 -19.57 -13.52
N GLN A 496 -12.20 -19.69 -12.32
CA GLN A 496 -13.58 -19.25 -12.02
C GLN A 496 -13.74 -17.74 -12.23
N ASN A 497 -12.73 -16.98 -11.83
CA ASN A 497 -12.77 -15.51 -11.81
C ASN A 497 -12.09 -14.88 -13.04
N ALA A 498 -11.99 -15.61 -14.16
CA ALA A 498 -11.26 -15.14 -15.34
C ALA A 498 -11.74 -13.78 -15.88
N ALA A 499 -13.01 -13.42 -15.64
CA ALA A 499 -13.58 -12.12 -16.03
C ALA A 499 -13.04 -10.94 -15.21
N VAL A 500 -12.59 -11.17 -13.97
CA VAL A 500 -12.14 -10.14 -13.02
C VAL A 500 -10.68 -10.30 -12.59
N ALA A 501 -10.03 -11.41 -12.93
CA ALA A 501 -8.64 -11.72 -12.61
C ALA A 501 -7.61 -10.85 -13.36
N GLY A 502 -8.05 -10.07 -14.35
CA GLY A 502 -7.18 -9.26 -15.21
C GLY A 502 -6.61 -10.06 -16.39
N ALA A 503 -5.68 -9.43 -17.13
CA ALA A 503 -5.01 -10.10 -18.23
C ALA A 503 -4.14 -11.28 -17.72
N PRO A 504 -3.99 -12.38 -18.49
CA PRO A 504 -3.09 -13.46 -18.12
C PRO A 504 -1.67 -12.94 -17.86
N ASP A 505 -1.07 -13.36 -16.74
CA ASP A 505 0.31 -13.05 -16.41
C ASP A 505 1.27 -13.95 -17.21
N THR A 506 1.54 -13.54 -18.44
CA THR A 506 2.41 -14.28 -19.36
C THR A 506 3.90 -14.16 -19.02
N LEU A 507 4.30 -13.22 -18.17
CA LEU A 507 5.68 -13.07 -17.73
C LEU A 507 6.00 -14.09 -16.64
N ASN A 508 5.18 -14.12 -15.57
CA ASN A 508 5.48 -14.90 -14.37
C ASN A 508 4.89 -16.32 -14.40
N ARG A 509 3.89 -16.59 -15.25
CA ARG A 509 3.18 -17.89 -15.31
C ARG A 509 3.23 -18.53 -16.71
N CYS A 510 4.35 -18.34 -17.42
CA CYS A 510 4.55 -18.97 -18.73
C CYS A 510 4.86 -20.47 -18.63
N GLY A 511 3.82 -21.31 -18.68
CA GLY A 511 3.98 -22.77 -18.59
C GLY A 511 4.61 -23.41 -19.84
N ARG A 512 4.44 -22.81 -21.03
CA ARG A 512 4.98 -23.31 -22.31
C ARG A 512 5.40 -22.13 -23.21
N PRO A 513 6.67 -21.72 -23.19
CA PRO A 513 7.16 -20.64 -24.05
C PRO A 513 7.00 -20.96 -25.54
N PRO A 514 6.76 -19.96 -26.41
CA PRO A 514 6.60 -18.54 -26.08
C PRO A 514 5.20 -18.21 -25.54
N CYS A 515 5.13 -17.33 -24.53
CA CYS A 515 3.86 -16.82 -24.01
C CYS A 515 3.72 -15.33 -24.37
N ASP A 516 3.11 -15.03 -25.51
CA ASP A 516 2.94 -13.63 -25.92
C ASP A 516 1.61 -13.06 -25.40
N ARG A 517 1.64 -11.82 -24.90
CA ARG A 517 0.41 -11.06 -24.64
C ARG A 517 -0.30 -10.76 -25.97
N PRO A 518 -1.63 -10.93 -26.06
CA PRO A 518 -2.37 -10.67 -27.30
C PRO A 518 -2.26 -9.23 -27.83
N ASP A 519 -2.09 -8.26 -26.94
CA ASP A 519 -2.02 -6.82 -27.22
C ASP A 519 -0.59 -6.27 -27.30
N ALA A 520 0.43 -7.11 -27.08
CA ALA A 520 1.83 -6.68 -27.17
C ALA A 520 2.29 -6.46 -28.61
N SER A 521 2.99 -5.36 -28.85
CA SER A 521 3.73 -5.09 -30.08
C SER A 521 4.86 -6.10 -30.30
N ARG A 522 5.41 -6.17 -31.52
CA ARG A 522 6.53 -7.08 -31.82
C ARG A 522 7.77 -6.82 -30.96
N VAL A 523 8.01 -5.55 -30.62
CA VAL A 523 9.16 -5.17 -29.77
C VAL A 523 8.89 -5.63 -28.34
N GLU A 524 7.69 -5.40 -27.80
CA GLU A 524 7.29 -5.92 -26.48
C GLU A 524 7.40 -7.44 -26.43
N GLN A 525 6.85 -8.17 -27.42
CA GLN A 525 6.97 -9.63 -27.48
C GLN A 525 8.43 -10.09 -27.48
N SER A 526 9.30 -9.43 -28.25
CA SER A 526 10.73 -9.77 -28.29
C SER A 526 11.42 -9.57 -26.93
N VAL A 527 11.09 -8.48 -26.23
CA VAL A 527 11.66 -8.16 -24.91
C VAL A 527 11.08 -9.07 -23.84
N GLU A 528 9.76 -9.24 -23.78
CA GLU A 528 9.06 -10.06 -22.80
C GLU A 528 9.46 -11.53 -22.87
N ARG A 529 9.72 -12.08 -24.07
CA ARG A 529 10.24 -13.45 -24.23
C ARG A 529 11.60 -13.64 -23.57
N GLU A 530 12.47 -12.63 -23.58
CA GLU A 530 13.73 -12.71 -22.84
C GLU A 530 13.49 -12.54 -21.34
N LEU A 531 12.64 -11.59 -20.93
CA LEU A 531 12.31 -11.37 -19.52
C LEU A 531 11.61 -12.59 -18.86
N GLN A 532 10.85 -13.38 -19.62
CA GLN A 532 10.28 -14.65 -19.15
C GLN A 532 11.33 -15.64 -18.64
N ARG A 533 12.59 -15.52 -19.06
CA ARG A 533 13.68 -16.40 -18.60
C ARG A 533 14.15 -16.08 -17.18
N ILE A 534 13.85 -14.89 -16.67
CA ILE A 534 14.24 -14.43 -15.33
C ILE A 534 13.03 -14.28 -14.39
N ALA A 535 11.81 -14.23 -14.94
CA ALA A 535 10.57 -14.20 -14.17
C ALA A 535 10.32 -15.53 -13.44
N SER A 536 9.81 -15.44 -12.21
CA SER A 536 9.55 -16.56 -11.29
C SER A 536 10.76 -17.48 -11.06
N VAL A 537 11.98 -17.01 -11.35
CA VAL A 537 13.20 -17.75 -11.01
C VAL A 537 13.40 -17.72 -9.51
N ARG A 538 13.79 -18.86 -8.94
CA ARG A 538 14.06 -19.03 -7.51
C ARG A 538 15.56 -19.12 -7.22
N GLY A 539 16.04 -18.32 -6.27
CA GLY A 539 17.42 -18.31 -5.77
C GLY A 539 18.46 -17.83 -6.79
N GLY A 540 19.73 -18.16 -6.56
CA GLY A 540 20.82 -17.84 -7.48
C GLY A 540 21.17 -16.35 -7.51
N PHE A 541 20.97 -15.69 -8.67
CA PHE A 541 21.28 -14.27 -8.86
C PHE A 541 20.24 -13.35 -8.20
N VAL A 542 19.05 -13.86 -7.88
CA VAL A 542 17.91 -13.07 -7.38
C VAL A 542 18.28 -12.34 -6.10
N LYS A 543 18.94 -13.01 -5.15
CA LYS A 543 19.40 -12.43 -3.87
C LYS A 543 20.37 -11.24 -4.01
N LEU A 544 20.96 -11.03 -5.19
CA LEU A 544 21.89 -9.92 -5.45
C LEU A 544 21.14 -8.68 -5.94
N LEU A 545 19.85 -8.82 -6.31
CA LEU A 545 19.10 -7.71 -6.88
C LEU A 545 18.51 -6.82 -5.80
N PRO A 546 18.40 -5.51 -6.08
CA PRO A 546 17.53 -4.63 -5.32
C PRO A 546 16.10 -5.15 -5.32
N GLU A 547 15.38 -4.92 -4.22
CA GLU A 547 13.99 -5.35 -4.05
C GLU A 547 13.06 -4.85 -5.16
N VAL A 548 13.16 -3.57 -5.53
CA VAL A 548 12.42 -3.00 -6.67
C VAL A 548 13.37 -2.30 -7.62
N SER A 549 13.50 -2.82 -8.83
CA SER A 549 14.24 -2.17 -9.92
C SER A 549 13.34 -1.84 -11.10
N PHE A 550 13.44 -0.63 -11.66
CA PHE A 550 12.80 -0.33 -12.94
C PHE A 550 13.77 -0.52 -14.10
N LEU A 551 13.34 -1.28 -15.10
CA LEU A 551 14.03 -1.48 -16.36
C LEU A 551 13.34 -0.64 -17.44
N ARG A 552 13.97 0.46 -17.85
CA ARG A 552 13.58 1.22 -19.04
C ARG A 552 14.21 0.58 -20.28
N VAL A 553 13.38 0.23 -21.25
CA VAL A 553 13.82 -0.34 -22.54
C VAL A 553 13.58 0.69 -23.62
N ARG A 554 14.67 1.24 -24.15
CA ARG A 554 14.63 2.23 -25.23
C ARG A 554 14.30 1.53 -26.54
N VAL A 555 13.19 1.95 -27.14
CA VAL A 555 12.74 1.37 -28.43
C VAL A 555 13.43 2.07 -29.61
N GLY A 556 13.95 3.28 -29.41
CA GLY A 556 14.83 3.98 -30.37
C GLY A 556 14.20 4.19 -31.75
N SER A 557 15.05 4.36 -32.78
CA SER A 557 14.75 4.71 -34.19
C SER A 557 13.74 3.82 -34.91
N SER A 558 13.28 2.74 -34.27
CA SER A 558 12.26 1.79 -34.70
C SER A 558 10.84 2.38 -34.73
N GLY A 559 10.65 3.54 -34.09
CA GLY A 559 9.35 4.19 -33.93
C GLY A 559 8.56 3.57 -32.78
N GLY A 560 8.30 4.33 -31.71
CA GLY A 560 7.57 3.84 -30.55
C GLY A 560 7.87 4.63 -29.29
N THR A 561 7.15 4.32 -28.22
CA THR A 561 7.43 4.86 -26.88
C THR A 561 8.27 3.84 -26.13
N ASP A 562 9.28 4.28 -25.37
CA ASP A 562 10.07 3.39 -24.55
C ASP A 562 9.18 2.56 -23.60
N LEU A 563 9.63 1.33 -23.35
CA LEU A 563 8.95 0.40 -22.45
C LEU A 563 9.52 0.54 -21.04
N VAL A 564 8.73 0.16 -20.05
CA VAL A 564 9.17 0.04 -18.66
C VAL A 564 8.66 -1.26 -18.09
N TYR A 565 9.54 -1.97 -17.39
CA TYR A 565 9.23 -3.17 -16.63
C TYR A 565 9.75 -2.99 -15.21
N SER A 566 9.08 -3.59 -14.24
CA SER A 566 9.53 -3.64 -12.86
C SER A 566 10.03 -5.04 -12.54
N LEU A 567 11.26 -5.13 -12.05
CA LEU A 567 11.87 -6.34 -11.52
C LEU A 567 11.71 -6.29 -10.00
N VAL A 568 10.92 -7.21 -9.45
CA VAL A 568 10.50 -7.24 -8.06
C VAL A 568 11.10 -8.48 -7.42
N HIS A 569 12.16 -8.29 -6.65
CA HIS A 569 12.79 -9.34 -5.85
C HIS A 569 11.94 -9.53 -4.59
N ASN A 570 11.38 -10.73 -4.46
CA ASN A 570 10.58 -11.15 -3.32
C ASN A 570 11.47 -11.93 -2.35
N ASP A 571 11.68 -11.39 -1.16
CA ASP A 571 12.46 -12.01 -0.11
C ASP A 571 11.70 -13.20 0.50
N ALA A 572 12.33 -14.37 0.47
CA ALA A 572 11.77 -15.55 1.10
C ALA A 572 12.09 -15.61 2.59
N HIS A 573 11.08 -15.95 3.39
CA HIS A 573 11.19 -16.11 4.83
C HIS A 573 10.78 -17.52 5.25
N SER A 574 11.40 -18.03 6.32
CA SER A 574 10.99 -19.27 6.96
C SER A 574 9.56 -19.15 7.52
N ASN A 575 9.23 -17.98 8.09
CA ASN A 575 7.95 -17.54 8.62
C ASN A 575 7.98 -16.01 8.87
N VAL A 576 6.82 -15.38 9.02
CA VAL A 576 6.66 -13.94 9.37
C VAL A 576 6.02 -13.74 10.76
N ALA A 577 6.21 -14.69 11.66
CA ALA A 577 5.61 -14.68 13.02
C ALA A 577 6.46 -13.94 14.06
N PHE A 578 7.48 -13.19 13.62
CA PHE A 578 8.42 -12.47 14.47
C PHE A 578 8.17 -10.96 14.37
N MET A 579 8.56 -10.21 15.41
CA MET A 579 8.53 -8.74 15.41
C MET A 579 9.90 -8.12 15.16
N PHE A 580 10.98 -8.86 15.47
CA PHE A 580 12.37 -8.42 15.34
C PHE A 580 13.23 -9.57 14.80
N GLY A 581 14.37 -9.24 14.20
CA GLY A 581 15.34 -10.24 13.74
C GLY A 581 14.95 -10.92 12.43
N GLU A 582 14.37 -10.18 11.48
CA GLU A 582 13.99 -10.68 10.15
C GLU A 582 15.10 -11.47 9.45
N GLU A 583 16.33 -10.95 9.51
CA GLU A 583 17.52 -11.58 8.94
C GLU A 583 17.70 -13.05 9.38
N GLU A 584 17.29 -13.41 10.60
CA GLU A 584 17.37 -14.79 11.08
C GLU A 584 16.36 -15.73 10.41
N GLN A 585 15.32 -15.16 9.80
CA GLN A 585 14.29 -15.89 9.06
C GLN A 585 14.49 -15.84 7.55
N ARG A 586 15.41 -15.02 7.02
CA ARG A 586 15.69 -14.92 5.59
C ARG A 586 16.18 -16.25 5.02
N LEU A 587 15.69 -16.58 3.83
CA LEU A 587 16.07 -17.76 3.06
C LEU A 587 16.49 -17.35 1.65
N PRO A 588 17.70 -16.77 1.46
CA PRO A 588 18.07 -16.17 0.18
C PRO A 588 18.12 -17.13 -1.02
N GLN A 589 18.17 -18.44 -0.76
CA GLN A 589 18.12 -19.48 -1.80
C GLN A 589 16.70 -19.75 -2.30
N GLU A 590 15.69 -19.25 -1.59
CA GLU A 590 14.27 -19.39 -1.91
C GLU A 590 13.64 -18.10 -2.45
N ASP A 591 14.40 -17.00 -2.48
CA ASP A 591 13.97 -15.72 -3.06
C ASP A 591 13.48 -15.90 -4.49
N THR A 592 12.47 -15.14 -4.89
CA THR A 592 11.92 -15.19 -6.26
C THR A 592 11.94 -13.83 -6.93
N LEU A 593 11.99 -13.81 -8.27
CA LEU A 593 11.91 -12.58 -9.04
C LEU A 593 10.58 -12.50 -9.79
N SER A 594 9.71 -11.55 -9.44
CA SER A 594 8.54 -11.22 -10.25
C SER A 594 8.88 -10.14 -11.28
N VAL A 595 8.44 -10.29 -12.52
CA VAL A 595 8.60 -9.28 -13.58
C VAL A 595 7.23 -8.76 -13.96
N LEU A 596 7.04 -7.45 -13.83
CA LEU A 596 5.76 -6.78 -14.05
C LEU A 596 5.88 -5.76 -15.19
N PRO A 597 4.91 -5.68 -16.12
CA PRO A 597 4.89 -4.62 -17.11
C PRO A 597 4.49 -3.31 -16.44
N GLY A 598 5.18 -2.21 -16.77
CA GLY A 598 4.87 -0.90 -16.22
C GLY A 598 5.63 -0.58 -14.93
N HIS A 599 5.09 0.41 -14.23
CA HIS A 599 5.59 0.91 -12.95
C HIS A 599 5.03 0.09 -11.79
N PHE A 600 5.82 -0.04 -10.73
CA PHE A 600 5.45 -0.79 -9.53
C PHE A 600 5.98 -0.13 -8.26
N GLY A 601 5.17 -0.13 -7.20
CA GLY A 601 5.57 0.41 -5.91
C GLY A 601 5.83 1.91 -5.87
N SER A 602 6.24 2.40 -4.70
CA SER A 602 6.51 3.82 -4.48
C SER A 602 8.00 4.15 -4.29
N TYR A 603 8.81 3.13 -4.01
CA TYR A 603 10.22 3.22 -3.63
C TYR A 603 11.07 2.37 -4.58
N PRO A 604 11.30 2.83 -5.83
CA PRO A 604 12.25 2.13 -6.67
C PRO A 604 13.66 2.23 -6.05
N ASN A 605 14.27 1.08 -5.78
CA ASN A 605 15.61 1.00 -5.20
C ASN A 605 16.70 1.23 -6.24
N PHE A 606 16.46 0.85 -7.49
CA PHE A 606 17.43 1.03 -8.56
C PHE A 606 16.80 1.14 -9.95
N PHE A 607 17.53 1.68 -10.91
CA PHE A 607 17.10 1.79 -12.31
C PHE A 607 18.13 1.17 -13.24
N PHE A 608 17.63 0.44 -14.23
CA PHE A 608 18.37 -0.06 -15.37
C PHE A 608 17.81 0.58 -16.65
N GLU A 609 18.68 0.86 -17.62
CA GLU A 609 18.28 1.36 -18.93
C GLU A 609 19.06 0.63 -20.02
N ILE A 610 18.35 0.01 -20.96
CA ILE A 610 18.90 -0.75 -22.09
C ILE A 610 18.22 -0.36 -23.40
N ASP A 611 18.83 -0.66 -24.53
CA ASP A 611 18.14 -0.66 -25.82
C ASP A 611 17.37 -1.98 -26.03
N ALA A 612 16.28 -1.96 -26.80
CA ALA A 612 15.48 -3.17 -27.04
C ALA A 612 16.27 -4.34 -27.66
N SER A 613 17.33 -4.06 -28.43
CA SER A 613 18.25 -5.07 -28.97
C SER A 613 19.07 -5.78 -27.90
N ASP A 614 19.24 -5.16 -26.74
CA ASP A 614 20.11 -5.63 -25.66
C ASP A 614 19.35 -6.42 -24.59
N ALA A 615 18.05 -6.67 -24.78
CA ALA A 615 17.23 -7.44 -23.85
C ALA A 615 17.81 -8.83 -23.56
N ARG A 616 18.31 -9.53 -24.60
CA ARG A 616 18.94 -10.83 -24.44
C ARG A 616 20.29 -10.75 -23.71
N PRO A 617 21.26 -9.91 -24.13
CA PRO A 617 22.49 -9.69 -23.37
C PRO A 617 22.25 -9.31 -21.90
N PHE A 618 21.29 -8.42 -21.63
CA PHE A 618 20.92 -8.02 -20.27
C PHE A 618 20.48 -9.23 -19.43
N VAL A 619 19.57 -10.05 -19.95
CA VAL A 619 19.09 -11.26 -19.29
C VAL A 619 20.19 -12.29 -19.09
N ASP A 620 21.03 -12.53 -20.10
CA ASP A 620 22.15 -13.47 -20.03
C ASP A 620 23.18 -13.05 -18.96
N GLU A 621 23.54 -11.76 -18.91
CA GLU A 621 24.45 -11.20 -17.91
C GLU A 621 23.84 -11.24 -16.49
N LEU A 622 22.54 -10.94 -16.34
CA LEU A 622 21.82 -11.00 -15.07
C LEU A 622 21.79 -12.42 -14.49
N GLN A 623 21.49 -13.42 -15.32
CA GLN A 623 21.48 -14.84 -14.91
C GLN A 623 22.88 -15.35 -14.51
N ALA A 624 23.95 -14.68 -14.97
CA ALA A 624 25.32 -15.06 -14.71
C ALA A 624 25.88 -14.49 -13.39
N LEU A 625 25.20 -13.55 -12.72
CA LEU A 625 25.70 -12.94 -11.48
C LEU A 625 25.90 -13.97 -10.36
N ARG A 626 27.05 -13.91 -9.67
CA ARG A 626 27.37 -14.79 -8.54
C ARG A 626 27.84 -14.02 -7.30
N SER A 627 28.24 -12.76 -7.45
CA SER A 627 28.84 -11.94 -6.41
C SER A 627 28.50 -10.45 -6.57
N ASP A 628 28.76 -9.66 -5.52
CA ASP A 628 28.62 -8.20 -5.56
C ASP A 628 29.55 -7.54 -6.58
N ALA A 629 30.70 -8.16 -6.87
CA ALA A 629 31.61 -7.69 -7.92
C ALA A 629 31.00 -7.88 -9.32
N ASP A 630 30.32 -9.00 -9.57
CA ASP A 630 29.59 -9.21 -10.82
C ASP A 630 28.44 -8.19 -10.94
N LEU A 631 27.73 -7.93 -9.84
CA LEU A 631 26.66 -6.93 -9.80
C LEU A 631 27.20 -5.54 -10.11
N ALA A 632 28.34 -5.14 -9.53
CA ALA A 632 28.96 -3.85 -9.81
C ALA A 632 29.30 -3.70 -11.32
N HIS A 633 29.87 -4.73 -11.94
CA HIS A 633 30.16 -4.74 -13.38
C HIS A 633 28.90 -4.71 -14.25
N PHE A 634 27.84 -5.38 -13.81
CA PHE A 634 26.54 -5.32 -14.48
C PHE A 634 25.92 -3.91 -14.40
N VAL A 635 26.00 -3.28 -13.23
CA VAL A 635 25.55 -1.91 -13.00
C VAL A 635 26.36 -0.91 -13.81
N ASP A 636 27.66 -1.11 -14.01
CA ASP A 636 28.49 -0.25 -14.88
C ASP A 636 27.97 -0.19 -16.32
N ARG A 637 27.37 -1.28 -16.81
CA ARG A 637 26.87 -1.39 -18.18
C ARG A 637 25.42 -0.91 -18.31
N HIS A 638 24.55 -1.34 -17.41
CA HIS A 638 23.10 -1.18 -17.56
C HIS A 638 22.46 -0.23 -16.54
N GLY A 639 23.15 0.08 -15.45
CA GLY A 639 22.60 0.80 -14.31
C GLY A 639 22.60 2.33 -14.46
N ILE A 640 21.71 2.98 -13.71
CA ILE A 640 21.66 4.44 -13.56
C ILE A 640 22.09 4.79 -12.14
N ARG A 641 23.39 4.85 -11.89
CA ARG A 641 23.91 5.26 -10.57
C ARG A 641 23.46 6.69 -10.22
N ARG A 642 23.40 7.00 -8.92
CA ARG A 642 23.07 8.34 -8.38
C ARG A 642 23.86 9.48 -9.03
N THR A 643 25.10 9.22 -9.44
CA THR A 643 26.06 10.14 -10.07
C THR A 643 26.05 10.11 -11.60
N SER A 644 25.13 9.36 -12.21
CA SER A 644 25.02 9.25 -13.67
C SER A 644 24.57 10.58 -14.28
N ALA A 645 25.17 11.01 -15.38
CA ALA A 645 24.68 12.17 -16.13
C ALA A 645 23.26 12.00 -16.69
N ARG A 646 22.80 10.74 -16.83
CA ARG A 646 21.43 10.40 -17.25
C ARG A 646 20.40 10.47 -16.11
N TRP A 647 20.84 10.63 -14.87
CA TRP A 647 19.98 10.52 -13.67
C TRP A 647 18.67 11.29 -13.77
N TRP A 648 18.75 12.62 -13.94
CA TRP A 648 17.58 13.49 -13.97
C TRP A 648 16.68 13.23 -15.19
N GLU A 649 17.28 12.94 -16.35
CA GLU A 649 16.52 12.57 -17.56
C GLU A 649 15.71 11.29 -17.36
N THR A 650 16.32 10.25 -16.79
CA THR A 650 15.63 8.98 -16.52
C THR A 650 14.51 9.16 -15.51
N VAL A 651 14.74 9.89 -14.40
CA VAL A 651 13.72 10.15 -13.37
C VAL A 651 12.54 10.95 -13.96
N ASP A 652 12.82 12.01 -14.70
CA ASP A 652 11.80 12.84 -15.33
C ASP A 652 10.98 12.04 -16.35
N TRP A 653 11.64 11.19 -17.13
CA TRP A 653 10.97 10.29 -18.08
C TRP A 653 10.06 9.30 -17.36
N LEU A 654 10.52 8.66 -16.29
CA LEU A 654 9.73 7.71 -15.49
C LEU A 654 8.48 8.38 -14.92
N HIS A 655 8.60 9.57 -14.33
CA HIS A 655 7.44 10.31 -13.83
C HIS A 655 6.50 10.75 -14.96
N ALA A 656 7.03 11.12 -16.13
CA ALA A 656 6.21 11.49 -17.28
C ALA A 656 5.43 10.29 -17.84
N ASP A 657 6.07 9.12 -17.94
CA ASP A 657 5.40 7.87 -18.34
C ASP A 657 4.37 7.43 -17.31
N LEU A 658 4.67 7.50 -16.01
CA LEU A 658 3.69 7.22 -14.94
C LEU A 658 2.45 8.11 -15.08
N ARG A 659 2.62 9.43 -15.26
CA ARG A 659 1.51 10.38 -15.48
C ARG A 659 0.70 10.10 -16.75
N ARG A 660 1.30 9.46 -17.75
CA ARG A 660 0.61 9.06 -18.98
C ARG A 660 -0.19 7.77 -18.77
N ARG A 661 0.40 6.76 -18.12
CA ARG A 661 -0.20 5.43 -17.91
C ARG A 661 -1.26 5.42 -16.80
N SER A 662 -1.02 6.17 -15.71
CA SER A 662 -1.90 6.26 -14.54
C SER A 662 -2.11 7.73 -14.15
N PRO A 663 -2.86 8.50 -14.95
CA PRO A 663 -3.00 9.95 -14.73
C PRO A 663 -3.61 10.30 -13.38
N ARG A 664 -4.49 9.44 -12.83
CA ARG A 664 -5.10 9.61 -11.51
C ARG A 664 -4.20 9.15 -10.37
N GLY A 665 -3.43 8.08 -10.55
CA GLY A 665 -2.61 7.50 -9.49
C GLY A 665 -1.16 8.01 -9.48
N ALA A 666 -0.78 8.85 -10.43
CA ALA A 666 0.59 9.34 -10.55
C ALA A 666 0.97 10.27 -9.39
N GLY A 667 2.14 10.03 -8.83
CA GLY A 667 2.79 10.88 -7.85
C GLY A 667 4.30 10.80 -8.01
N ILE A 668 5.02 11.63 -7.26
CA ILE A 668 6.49 11.63 -7.25
C ILE A 668 6.96 10.38 -6.48
N TYR A 669 7.86 9.60 -7.08
CA TYR A 669 8.53 8.49 -6.39
C TYR A 669 9.42 9.00 -5.26
N ASP A 670 9.47 8.25 -4.16
CA ASP A 670 10.41 8.53 -3.09
C ASP A 670 11.71 7.76 -3.38
N LEU A 671 12.77 8.54 -3.64
CA LEU A 671 14.11 8.06 -4.01
C LEU A 671 15.06 8.05 -2.79
N ALA A 672 14.56 8.22 -1.57
CA ALA A 672 15.39 8.15 -0.37
C ALA A 672 15.99 6.74 -0.18
N ARG A 673 15.29 5.70 -0.64
CA ARG A 673 15.74 4.29 -0.62
C ARG A 673 16.55 3.87 -1.85
N TYR A 674 16.97 4.82 -2.69
CA TYR A 674 17.74 4.49 -3.89
C TYR A 674 19.14 4.00 -3.53
N LEU A 675 19.53 2.81 -3.99
CA LEU A 675 20.77 2.18 -3.57
C LEU A 675 22.00 2.85 -4.19
N ASN A 676 23.11 2.81 -3.45
CA ASN A 676 24.43 3.16 -3.94
C ASN A 676 25.16 1.89 -4.36
N LEU A 677 24.65 1.24 -5.43
CA LEU A 677 25.34 0.15 -6.12
C LEU A 677 26.48 0.71 -6.94
#